data_AF-A0A6C0AZX4-F1
#
_entry.id   AF-A0A6C0AZX4-F1
#
_cell.length_a   1.000
_cell.length_b   1.000
_cell.length_c   1.000
_cell.angle_alpha   90.00
_cell.angle_beta   90.00
_cell.angle_gamma   90.00
#
_symmetry.space_group_name_H-M   'P 1'
#
loop_
_entity.id
_entity.type
_entity.pdbx_description
1 polymer ?
#
loop_
_entity_poly.entity_id
_entity_poly.type
_entity_poly.pdbx_seq_one_letter_code
_entity_poly.pdbx_strand_id
1 'polypeptide(L)'
;MLINIKELPIKKQIHGIIHVGAHECEERTNYLNFVSDNQIVWIDALKEKVQNIKNRNPTIKIYNECISNKDNENVEFKITNNYQSSSFLNLKEHLVQHPDIYEIDRINLKTKTLKTFYNENNFEYSQFNFINLDIQGAELMALKGTGAILNFIDYVYIEVNVIEVYEGCALLQEIDDYLLKFNLVRVKTCMTTHGWGDAFYIKRPDNLKYIRYGTKDVFIDITDKVQDMYIPSGDETRASIFGDPVYGTVKSIYVYMNEKEYIINHHKCLYIKNNEVIIQNELEYCFNNGDPLTNGELFFYNSIKSSITVIFDIGSRNDSLFLDFDNQVHYFEPVLSSLTDLSRQKNKNKRSYFNNFGLSDKSEVANYYPRYESFYNRITSCKVDDSENRISLNLQRADEYILKNNIDVIDFIKIDTEGYELNVLKGFGKYLNKVNIIQFEYGGTFLDNNTKLIDIINLLKQYGFSTFYYLYNNGLCELNEYYDHYRYCNIVTFKLPLFKSIHPEHLTVYKPNYNKIRLGKEYDGGYILCDIPNVKYSIFLSGGILDDISFEEDFCNKYTDIKCYAYDGSIDSINIKNKNITFVKKYISDTNSEYCTNLHNIINNNNDIFIKMDIEGGEIPWINSLSLEQINKFSQIVIEFHNPFGEKELDVFNKLSNLHVLVHFHPNNACGSRTHKGVNIPNVFECTYIHKKYYPLPYILNNELIPSSLDNPNVLENDEIYIDYPPFVN
;
A
#
# COMPACT_ATOMS: atom_id res chain seq x y z
N MET A 1 -27.80 19.73 -1.47
CA MET A 1 -27.12 18.57 -0.85
C MET A 1 -26.51 17.60 -1.88
N LEU A 2 -25.18 17.63 -2.03
CA LEU A 2 -24.28 16.71 -2.72
C LEU A 2 -23.98 15.42 -1.93
N ILE A 3 -23.94 15.48 -0.59
CA ILE A 3 -23.74 14.26 0.24
C ILE A 3 -25.09 13.65 0.57
N ASN A 4 -25.34 12.43 0.11
CA ASN A 4 -26.58 11.72 0.45
C ASN A 4 -26.63 11.44 1.96
N ILE A 5 -27.73 11.85 2.62
CA ILE A 5 -27.89 11.67 4.07
C ILE A 5 -27.76 10.21 4.52
N LYS A 6 -28.13 9.26 3.64
CA LYS A 6 -28.05 7.81 3.91
C LYS A 6 -26.61 7.30 4.01
N GLU A 7 -25.65 8.06 3.48
CA GLU A 7 -24.23 7.72 3.51
C GLU A 7 -23.48 8.40 4.66
N LEU A 8 -24.20 9.13 5.52
CA LEU A 8 -23.58 9.80 6.66
C LEU A 8 -23.28 8.79 7.76
N PRO A 9 -22.09 8.85 8.40
CA PRO A 9 -21.73 7.95 9.48
C PRO A 9 -22.43 8.32 10.80
N ILE A 10 -23.76 8.22 10.83
CA ILE A 10 -24.60 8.50 12.00
C ILE A 10 -24.43 7.38 13.02
N LYS A 11 -23.85 7.71 14.18
CA LYS A 11 -23.55 6.77 15.28
C LYS A 11 -24.49 6.94 16.50
N LYS A 12 -25.06 8.12 16.68
CA LYS A 12 -26.02 8.47 17.72
C LYS A 12 -27.38 8.69 17.07
N GLN A 13 -28.44 8.33 17.78
CA GLN A 13 -29.80 8.54 17.30
C GLN A 13 -30.07 10.04 17.12
N ILE A 14 -30.54 10.44 15.95
CA ILE A 14 -31.05 11.79 15.70
C ILE A 14 -32.42 11.89 16.37
N HIS A 15 -32.62 12.86 17.26
CA HIS A 15 -33.88 13.07 17.97
C HIS A 15 -34.57 14.39 17.63
N GLY A 16 -33.91 15.27 16.88
CA GLY A 16 -34.49 16.48 16.33
C GLY A 16 -33.56 17.15 15.32
N ILE A 17 -34.15 17.72 14.27
CA ILE A 17 -33.44 18.41 13.19
C ILE A 17 -33.90 19.86 13.12
N ILE A 18 -32.94 20.78 13.04
CA ILE A 18 -33.19 22.16 12.62
C ILE A 18 -32.53 22.39 11.26
N HIS A 19 -33.33 22.79 10.27
CA HIS A 19 -32.89 23.09 8.91
C HIS A 19 -33.09 24.58 8.65
N VAL A 20 -32.00 25.31 8.38
CA VAL A 20 -32.03 26.70 7.93
C VAL A 20 -31.65 26.77 6.45
N GLY A 21 -32.47 27.46 5.65
CA GLY A 21 -32.39 27.42 4.18
C GLY A 21 -33.38 26.45 3.55
N ALA A 22 -34.60 26.36 4.11
CA ALA A 22 -35.52 25.28 3.82
C ALA A 22 -36.00 25.20 2.36
N HIS A 23 -36.05 26.32 1.63
CA HIS A 23 -36.57 26.45 0.27
C HIS A 23 -37.93 25.76 0.03
N GLU A 24 -37.99 24.52 -0.50
CA GLU A 24 -39.22 23.74 -0.72
C GLU A 24 -39.33 22.53 0.23
N CYS A 25 -38.47 22.45 1.25
CA CYS A 25 -38.28 21.34 2.19
C CYS A 25 -37.89 20.02 1.50
N GLU A 26 -37.02 20.10 0.50
CA GLU A 26 -36.63 19.00 -0.38
C GLU A 26 -36.15 17.76 0.37
N GLU A 27 -35.53 17.94 1.53
CA GLU A 27 -34.88 16.85 2.27
C GLU A 27 -35.78 16.23 3.33
N ARG A 28 -37.05 16.65 3.37
CA ARG A 28 -38.06 16.09 4.28
C ARG A 28 -38.14 14.57 4.15
N THR A 29 -38.24 14.03 2.93
CA THR A 29 -38.32 12.58 2.71
C THR A 29 -37.09 11.84 3.26
N ASN A 30 -35.93 12.49 3.22
CA ASN A 30 -34.69 11.96 3.74
C ASN A 30 -34.65 12.00 5.27
N TYR A 31 -35.08 13.10 5.88
CA TYR A 31 -35.18 13.27 7.34
C TYR A 31 -36.21 12.34 8.00
N LEU A 32 -37.31 12.03 7.31
CA LEU A 32 -38.34 11.11 7.81
C LEU A 32 -37.86 9.66 8.01
N ASN A 33 -36.67 9.31 7.51
CA ASN A 33 -36.03 8.03 7.82
C ASN A 33 -35.43 8.00 9.24
N PHE A 34 -35.24 9.15 9.88
CA PHE A 34 -34.59 9.27 11.19
C PHE A 34 -35.52 9.77 12.29
N VAL A 35 -36.41 10.72 11.97
CA VAL A 35 -37.29 11.39 12.93
C VAL A 35 -38.68 11.61 12.33
N SER A 36 -39.70 11.80 13.17
CA SER A 36 -41.03 12.17 12.70
C SER A 36 -41.12 13.65 12.34
N ASP A 37 -42.10 14.02 11.50
CA ASP A 37 -42.24 15.38 10.94
C ASP A 37 -42.33 16.49 12.00
N ASN A 38 -42.89 16.18 13.18
CA ASN A 38 -43.00 17.11 14.31
C ASN A 38 -41.66 17.37 15.04
N GLN A 39 -40.62 16.58 14.78
CA GLN A 39 -39.26 16.74 15.32
C GLN A 39 -38.35 17.51 14.37
N ILE A 40 -38.87 17.97 13.22
CA ILE A 40 -38.15 18.77 12.24
C ILE A 40 -38.64 20.21 12.33
N VAL A 41 -37.73 21.17 12.41
CA VAL A 41 -38.01 22.60 12.31
C VAL A 41 -37.32 23.16 11.08
N TRP A 42 -38.09 23.83 10.23
CA TRP A 42 -37.64 24.45 8.99
C TRP A 42 -37.64 25.96 9.12
N ILE A 43 -36.60 26.62 8.61
CA ILE A 43 -36.46 28.07 8.64
C ILE A 43 -36.05 28.56 7.25
N ASP A 44 -36.75 29.58 6.76
CA ASP A 44 -36.42 30.23 5.48
C ASP A 44 -36.64 31.75 5.54
N ALA A 45 -35.78 32.51 4.86
CA ALA A 45 -35.87 33.97 4.83
C ALA A 45 -36.99 34.48 3.89
N LEU A 46 -37.40 33.70 2.89
CA LEU A 46 -38.38 34.08 1.89
C LEU A 46 -39.81 33.79 2.36
N LYS A 47 -40.54 34.85 2.70
CA LYS A 47 -41.92 34.78 3.19
C LYS A 47 -42.85 34.01 2.24
N GLU A 48 -42.69 34.18 0.94
CA GLU A 48 -43.50 33.51 -0.07
C GLU A 48 -43.33 31.98 -0.03
N LYS A 49 -42.09 31.49 0.06
CA LYS A 49 -41.77 30.06 0.17
C LYS A 49 -42.39 29.45 1.43
N VAL A 50 -42.22 30.13 2.57
CA VAL A 50 -42.83 29.72 3.83
C VAL A 50 -44.35 29.63 3.73
N GLN A 51 -45.01 30.62 3.10
CA GLN A 51 -46.47 30.61 2.95
C GLN A 51 -46.93 29.51 1.99
N ASN A 52 -46.23 29.27 0.89
CA ASN A 52 -46.53 28.21 -0.07
C ASN A 52 -46.45 26.83 0.59
N ILE A 53 -45.43 26.59 1.41
CA ILE A 53 -45.27 25.35 2.17
C ILE A 53 -46.41 25.20 3.20
N LYS A 54 -46.75 26.24 3.97
CA LYS A 54 -47.87 26.21 4.93
C LYS A 54 -49.21 25.94 4.24
N ASN A 55 -49.43 26.47 3.04
CA ASN A 55 -50.64 26.21 2.27
C ASN A 55 -50.72 24.74 1.80
N ARG A 56 -49.58 24.13 1.43
CA ARG A 56 -49.50 22.72 1.02
C ARG A 56 -49.54 21.74 2.20
N ASN A 57 -48.95 22.11 3.33
CA ASN A 57 -48.89 21.30 4.55
C ASN A 57 -49.08 22.19 5.79
N PRO A 58 -50.32 22.39 6.26
CA PRO A 58 -50.62 23.29 7.39
C PRO A 58 -50.00 22.86 8.73
N THR A 59 -49.58 21.60 8.86
CA THR A 59 -49.02 21.05 10.10
C THR A 59 -47.48 21.12 10.17
N ILE A 60 -46.82 21.51 9.07
CA ILE A 60 -45.35 21.58 9.03
C ILE A 60 -44.83 22.74 9.90
N LYS A 61 -43.77 22.48 10.68
CA LYS A 61 -43.13 23.48 11.52
C LYS A 61 -42.13 24.31 10.72
N ILE A 62 -42.63 25.28 9.96
CA ILE A 62 -41.82 26.20 9.16
C ILE A 62 -41.98 27.66 9.60
N TYR A 63 -40.84 28.37 9.69
CA TYR A 63 -40.75 29.74 10.20
C TYR A 63 -40.08 30.66 9.18
N ASN A 64 -40.54 31.91 9.11
CA ASN A 64 -39.98 32.93 8.24
C ASN A 64 -38.99 33.81 9.00
N GLU A 65 -37.71 33.49 8.94
CA GLU A 65 -36.65 34.18 9.67
C GLU A 65 -35.36 34.23 8.85
N CYS A 66 -34.63 35.36 8.93
CA CYS A 66 -33.31 35.52 8.31
C CYS A 66 -32.23 35.25 9.36
N ILE A 67 -31.64 34.04 9.36
CA ILE A 67 -30.71 33.62 10.41
C ILE A 67 -29.30 34.19 10.21
N SER A 68 -28.68 34.71 11.28
CA SER A 68 -27.29 35.23 11.27
C SER A 68 -26.65 35.20 12.67
N ASN A 69 -25.50 35.86 12.86
CA ASN A 69 -24.75 35.94 14.12
C ASN A 69 -25.24 37.04 15.08
N LYS A 70 -26.13 37.94 14.65
CA LYS A 70 -26.67 39.03 15.46
C LYS A 70 -28.17 39.23 15.20
N ASP A 71 -28.87 39.70 16.22
CA ASP A 71 -30.30 40.05 16.13
C ASP A 71 -30.50 41.48 15.63
N ASN A 72 -31.58 41.71 14.89
CA ASN A 72 -32.09 43.02 14.47
C ASN A 72 -31.15 43.85 13.57
N GLU A 73 -30.13 43.25 12.94
CA GLU A 73 -29.40 43.94 11.87
C GLU A 73 -30.28 44.02 10.62
N ASN A 74 -30.35 45.21 10.02
CA ASN A 74 -31.03 45.37 8.74
C ASN A 74 -30.09 44.89 7.65
N VAL A 75 -30.51 43.86 6.91
CA VAL A 75 -29.77 43.31 5.78
C VAL A 75 -30.61 43.40 4.53
N GLU A 76 -29.93 43.67 3.42
CA GLU A 76 -30.55 43.59 2.10
C GLU A 76 -30.37 42.15 1.58
N PHE A 77 -31.49 41.44 1.46
CA PHE A 77 -31.54 40.05 0.97
C PHE A 77 -31.77 40.07 -0.55
N LYS A 78 -30.84 39.47 -1.30
CA LYS A 78 -30.85 39.48 -2.77
C LYS A 78 -31.52 38.20 -3.25
N ILE A 79 -32.57 38.37 -4.04
CA ILE A 79 -33.35 37.26 -4.61
C ILE A 79 -32.82 36.98 -6.01
N THR A 80 -32.42 35.74 -6.26
CA THR A 80 -31.94 35.29 -7.58
C THR A 80 -33.07 34.68 -8.41
N ASN A 81 -32.91 34.62 -9.73
CA ASN A 81 -33.91 34.07 -10.65
C ASN A 81 -34.28 32.60 -10.38
N ASN A 82 -33.37 31.81 -9.77
CA ASN A 82 -33.64 30.44 -9.36
C ASN A 82 -34.10 30.30 -7.90
N TYR A 83 -34.13 31.40 -7.13
CA TYR A 83 -34.41 31.48 -5.69
C TYR A 83 -33.42 30.73 -4.78
N GLN A 84 -32.88 29.58 -5.20
CA GLN A 84 -32.00 28.70 -4.43
C GLN A 84 -30.66 29.36 -4.09
N SER A 85 -30.13 30.25 -4.95
CA SER A 85 -28.85 30.94 -4.72
C SER A 85 -29.01 32.30 -4.03
N SER A 86 -30.19 32.56 -3.47
CA SER A 86 -30.50 33.84 -2.81
C SER A 86 -29.81 33.94 -1.46
N SER A 87 -29.21 35.09 -1.18
CA SER A 87 -28.44 35.34 0.04
C SER A 87 -28.51 36.80 0.43
N PHE A 88 -28.24 37.12 1.70
CA PHE A 88 -27.95 38.51 2.07
C PHE A 88 -26.50 38.91 1.81
N LEU A 89 -25.62 37.96 1.48
CA LEU A 89 -24.29 38.24 0.93
C LEU A 89 -24.38 38.52 -0.57
N ASN A 90 -23.45 39.32 -1.09
CA ASN A 90 -23.40 39.57 -2.53
C ASN A 90 -22.79 38.36 -3.26
N LEU A 91 -23.30 38.06 -4.46
CA LEU A 91 -22.66 37.08 -5.34
C LEU A 91 -21.28 37.60 -5.78
N LYS A 92 -20.25 36.75 -5.70
CA LYS A 92 -18.89 37.06 -6.16
C LYS A 92 -18.49 36.09 -7.28
N GLU A 93 -17.64 35.09 -7.00
CA GLU A 93 -17.21 34.11 -8.01
C GLU A 93 -18.38 33.29 -8.56
N HIS A 94 -19.51 33.23 -7.85
CA HIS A 94 -20.74 32.62 -8.35
C HIS A 94 -21.19 33.16 -9.72
N LEU A 95 -21.06 34.47 -9.98
CA LEU A 95 -21.44 35.09 -11.26
C LEU A 95 -20.56 34.62 -12.42
N VAL A 96 -19.31 34.24 -12.13
CA VAL A 96 -18.36 33.72 -13.12
C VAL A 96 -18.67 32.25 -13.41
N GLN A 97 -19.08 31.50 -12.39
CA GLN A 97 -19.31 30.05 -12.45
C GLN A 97 -20.69 29.69 -13.01
N HIS A 98 -21.70 30.50 -12.70
CA HIS A 98 -23.07 30.32 -13.13
C HIS A 98 -23.61 31.64 -13.71
N PRO A 99 -23.20 32.02 -14.94
CA PRO A 99 -23.56 33.30 -15.55
C PRO A 99 -25.06 33.46 -15.81
N ASP A 100 -25.81 32.36 -15.86
CA ASP A 100 -27.27 32.35 -16.03
C ASP A 100 -28.03 32.65 -14.72
N ILE A 101 -27.34 32.67 -13.58
CA ILE A 101 -27.93 33.03 -12.28
C ILE A 101 -27.64 34.49 -12.00
N TYR A 102 -28.70 35.28 -11.92
CA TYR A 102 -28.63 36.72 -11.66
C TYR A 102 -29.72 37.16 -10.70
N GLU A 103 -29.48 38.28 -10.05
CA GLU A 103 -30.42 38.90 -9.13
C GLU A 103 -31.64 39.46 -9.86
N ILE A 104 -32.84 39.19 -9.34
CA ILE A 104 -34.12 39.66 -9.87
C ILE A 104 -34.83 40.66 -8.95
N ASP A 105 -34.52 40.65 -7.64
CA ASP A 105 -35.16 41.53 -6.66
C ASP A 105 -34.31 41.66 -5.37
N ARG A 106 -34.62 42.66 -4.52
CA ARG A 106 -34.01 42.85 -3.20
C ARG A 106 -35.07 43.19 -2.15
N ILE A 107 -34.99 42.54 -0.99
CA ILE A 107 -35.87 42.81 0.14
C ILE A 107 -35.08 43.15 1.40
N ASN A 108 -35.57 44.10 2.19
CA ASN A 108 -34.96 44.44 3.48
C ASN A 108 -35.50 43.53 4.58
N LEU A 109 -34.62 42.77 5.22
CA LEU A 109 -34.94 41.85 6.31
C LEU A 109 -34.22 42.26 7.59
N LYS A 110 -34.76 41.81 8.72
CA LYS A 110 -34.06 41.84 10.01
C LYS A 110 -33.48 40.47 10.31
N THR A 111 -32.23 40.44 10.72
CA THR A 111 -31.57 39.19 11.12
C THR A 111 -32.04 38.71 12.49
N LYS A 112 -31.93 37.40 12.72
CA LYS A 112 -32.19 36.74 14.00
C LYS A 112 -31.13 35.67 14.26
N THR A 113 -30.66 35.55 15.48
CA THR A 113 -29.76 34.48 15.89
C THR A 113 -30.54 33.20 16.17
N LEU A 114 -29.91 32.04 15.94
CA LEU A 114 -30.53 30.76 16.34
C LEU A 114 -30.80 30.70 17.84
N LYS A 115 -29.93 31.30 18.67
CA LYS A 115 -30.18 31.43 20.11
C LYS A 115 -31.49 32.15 20.42
N THR A 116 -31.73 33.31 19.82
CA THR A 116 -32.96 34.08 20.04
C THR A 116 -34.17 33.35 19.46
N PHE A 117 -34.04 32.74 18.28
CA PHE A 117 -35.09 31.90 17.69
C PHE A 117 -35.53 30.75 18.61
N TYR A 118 -34.59 30.03 19.23
CA TYR A 118 -34.90 28.97 20.21
C TYR A 118 -35.69 29.54 21.40
N ASN A 119 -35.23 30.66 21.95
CA ASN A 119 -35.85 31.28 23.12
C ASN A 119 -37.29 31.74 22.83
N GLU A 120 -37.54 32.40 21.70
CA GLU A 120 -38.88 32.90 21.32
C GLU A 120 -39.88 31.77 21.06
N ASN A 121 -39.41 30.63 20.57
CA ASN A 121 -40.24 29.47 20.29
C ASN A 121 -40.31 28.46 21.45
N ASN A 122 -39.68 28.76 22.59
CA ASN A 122 -39.59 27.91 23.77
C ASN A 122 -39.01 26.52 23.45
N PHE A 123 -37.96 26.45 22.65
CA PHE A 123 -37.23 25.22 22.39
C PHE A 123 -36.10 25.01 23.40
N GLU A 124 -35.99 23.79 23.92
CA GLU A 124 -34.87 23.38 24.77
C GLU A 124 -33.60 23.20 23.92
N TYR A 125 -32.43 23.53 24.46
CA TYR A 125 -31.17 23.41 23.69
C TYR A 125 -30.86 21.95 23.30
N SER A 126 -31.26 20.99 24.13
CA SER A 126 -31.12 19.55 23.86
C SER A 126 -32.23 18.97 22.99
N GLN A 127 -33.20 19.76 22.55
CA GLN A 127 -34.31 19.27 21.74
C GLN A 127 -33.85 18.74 20.38
N PHE A 128 -32.84 19.38 19.80
CA PHE A 128 -32.28 19.05 18.49
C PHE A 128 -30.80 18.70 18.66
N ASN A 129 -30.37 17.62 18.00
CA ASN A 129 -28.95 17.24 17.94
C ASN A 129 -28.39 17.24 16.51
N PHE A 130 -29.17 17.70 15.53
CA PHE A 130 -28.75 17.83 14.13
C PHE A 130 -29.10 19.22 13.62
N ILE A 131 -28.11 19.93 13.07
CA ILE A 131 -28.30 21.20 12.34
C ILE A 131 -27.95 20.99 10.86
N ASN A 132 -28.83 21.43 9.96
CA ASN A 132 -28.50 21.65 8.55
C ASN A 132 -28.53 23.15 8.22
N LEU A 133 -27.48 23.64 7.57
CA LEU A 133 -27.37 25.02 7.08
C LEU A 133 -27.03 25.02 5.58
N ASP A 134 -27.98 25.49 4.79
CA ASP A 134 -27.84 25.71 3.34
C ASP A 134 -28.31 27.13 3.03
N ILE A 135 -27.47 28.13 3.34
CA ILE A 135 -27.85 29.55 3.34
C ILE A 135 -26.87 30.41 2.55
N GLN A 136 -26.21 29.79 1.57
CA GLN A 136 -25.55 30.45 0.46
C GLN A 136 -24.52 31.49 0.93
N GLY A 137 -23.54 31.02 1.72
CA GLY A 137 -22.36 31.75 2.18
C GLY A 137 -22.44 32.29 3.63
N ALA A 138 -23.62 32.31 4.23
CA ALA A 138 -23.85 32.82 5.59
C ALA A 138 -23.68 31.77 6.71
N GLU A 139 -23.20 30.58 6.38
CA GLU A 139 -23.13 29.39 7.23
C GLU A 139 -22.42 29.65 8.57
N LEU A 140 -21.20 30.20 8.52
CA LEU A 140 -20.44 30.52 9.74
C LEU A 140 -21.09 31.63 10.57
N MET A 141 -21.83 32.55 9.95
CA MET A 141 -22.58 33.58 10.67
C MET A 141 -23.73 32.94 11.45
N ALA A 142 -24.51 32.05 10.83
CA ALA A 142 -25.55 31.30 11.51
C ALA A 142 -25.00 30.44 12.66
N LEU A 143 -23.87 29.74 12.45
CA LEU A 143 -23.17 28.99 13.49
C LEU A 143 -22.72 29.90 14.65
N LYS A 144 -22.18 31.10 14.37
CA LYS A 144 -21.81 32.06 15.43
C LYS A 144 -23.04 32.54 16.24
N GLY A 145 -24.23 32.51 15.64
CA GLY A 145 -25.50 32.85 16.29
C GLY A 145 -26.09 31.77 17.20
N THR A 146 -25.54 30.55 17.24
CA THR A 146 -26.07 29.46 18.10
C THR A 146 -25.66 29.62 19.57
N GLY A 147 -24.49 30.22 19.84
CA GLY A 147 -23.90 30.23 21.18
C GLY A 147 -23.74 28.80 21.75
N ALA A 148 -24.19 28.59 22.99
CA ALA A 148 -24.06 27.32 23.70
C ALA A 148 -24.92 26.17 23.12
N ILE A 149 -25.82 26.43 22.16
CA ILE A 149 -26.63 25.38 21.52
C ILE A 149 -25.74 24.32 20.86
N LEU A 150 -24.60 24.71 20.26
CA LEU A 150 -23.65 23.75 19.65
C LEU A 150 -23.09 22.73 20.65
N ASN A 151 -23.17 22.99 21.96
CA ASN A 151 -22.81 22.00 22.97
C ASN A 151 -23.78 20.79 23.01
N PHE A 152 -24.97 20.92 22.44
CA PHE A 152 -25.99 19.87 22.39
C PHE A 152 -26.16 19.25 21.01
N ILE A 153 -25.44 19.77 20.01
CA ILE A 153 -25.49 19.29 18.63
C ILE A 153 -24.49 18.15 18.46
N ASP A 154 -24.96 17.01 17.97
CA ASP A 154 -24.11 15.88 17.58
C ASP A 154 -23.68 15.95 16.11
N TYR A 155 -24.50 16.58 15.26
CA TYR A 155 -24.35 16.58 13.81
C TYR A 155 -24.54 17.97 13.21
N VAL A 156 -23.60 18.39 12.36
CA VAL A 156 -23.75 19.58 11.51
C VAL A 156 -23.55 19.18 10.07
N TYR A 157 -24.55 19.45 9.23
CA TYR A 157 -24.48 19.36 7.79
C TYR A 157 -24.51 20.79 7.23
N ILE A 158 -23.58 21.13 6.35
CA ILE A 158 -23.42 22.52 5.93
C ILE A 158 -22.83 22.65 4.54
N GLU A 159 -23.30 23.63 3.77
CA GLU A 159 -22.65 24.06 2.54
C GLU A 159 -21.32 24.76 2.88
N VAL A 160 -20.28 24.53 2.08
CA VAL A 160 -18.93 25.04 2.33
C VAL A 160 -18.24 25.52 1.07
N ASN A 161 -17.32 26.45 1.25
CA ASN A 161 -16.63 27.14 0.16
C ASN A 161 -15.11 27.05 0.34
N VAL A 162 -14.34 26.72 -0.69
CA VAL A 162 -12.86 26.81 -0.70
C VAL A 162 -12.37 28.05 -1.46
N ILE A 163 -13.27 28.76 -2.13
CA ILE A 163 -13.06 30.07 -2.71
C ILE A 163 -14.24 30.97 -2.33
N GLU A 164 -14.10 32.28 -2.48
CA GLU A 164 -15.12 33.24 -2.09
C GLU A 164 -16.26 33.34 -3.14
N VAL A 165 -17.16 32.35 -3.12
CA VAL A 165 -18.32 32.28 -4.04
C VAL A 165 -19.32 33.41 -3.75
N TYR A 166 -19.48 33.76 -2.48
CA TYR A 166 -20.21 34.93 -1.98
C TYR A 166 -19.25 35.88 -1.25
N GLU A 167 -19.43 37.18 -1.42
CA GLU A 167 -18.59 38.20 -0.79
C GLU A 167 -18.59 38.06 0.74
N GLY A 168 -17.41 37.84 1.31
CA GLY A 168 -17.21 37.65 2.75
C GLY A 168 -17.77 36.34 3.32
N CYS A 169 -18.09 35.35 2.48
CA CYS A 169 -18.42 34.01 2.98
C CYS A 169 -17.23 33.35 3.67
N ALA A 170 -17.53 32.49 4.64
CA ALA A 170 -16.49 31.74 5.32
C ALA A 170 -15.92 30.66 4.41
N LEU A 171 -14.60 30.56 4.41
CA LEU A 171 -13.94 29.41 3.80
C LEU A 171 -14.07 28.18 4.70
N LEU A 172 -13.96 27.01 4.09
CA LEU A 172 -14.10 25.70 4.71
C LEU A 172 -13.24 25.57 5.98
N GLN A 173 -12.01 26.09 5.95
CA GLN A 173 -11.11 26.09 7.11
C GLN A 173 -11.64 26.93 8.28
N GLU A 174 -12.29 28.07 8.01
CA GLU A 174 -12.87 28.91 9.06
C GLU A 174 -14.08 28.25 9.74
N ILE A 175 -14.83 27.43 9.00
CA ILE A 175 -15.90 26.59 9.54
C ILE A 175 -15.31 25.47 10.41
N ASP A 176 -14.28 24.77 9.93
CA ASP A 176 -13.56 23.74 10.70
C ASP A 176 -13.04 24.30 12.03
N ASP A 177 -12.32 25.43 11.98
CA ASP A 177 -11.72 26.08 13.14
C ASP A 177 -12.78 26.52 14.16
N TYR A 178 -13.95 26.93 13.69
CA TYR A 178 -15.05 27.32 14.56
C TYR A 178 -15.72 26.12 15.22
N LEU A 179 -16.10 25.11 14.44
CA LEU A 179 -16.81 23.92 14.93
C LEU A 179 -15.95 23.05 15.85
N LEU A 180 -14.64 23.02 15.61
CA LEU A 180 -13.69 22.30 16.46
C LEU A 180 -13.74 22.76 17.93
N LYS A 181 -14.06 24.04 18.20
CA LYS A 181 -14.22 24.57 19.57
C LYS A 181 -15.34 23.90 20.36
N PHE A 182 -16.23 23.20 19.67
CA PHE A 182 -17.36 22.46 20.24
C PHE A 182 -17.22 20.94 20.08
N ASN A 183 -16.00 20.48 19.75
CA ASN A 183 -15.67 19.09 19.41
C ASN A 183 -16.43 18.53 18.20
N LEU A 184 -16.92 19.40 17.31
CA LEU A 184 -17.55 19.01 16.05
C LEU A 184 -16.46 18.95 14.97
N VAL A 185 -16.17 17.75 14.49
CA VAL A 185 -15.07 17.49 13.55
C VAL A 185 -15.64 17.02 12.22
N ARG A 186 -15.09 17.54 11.11
CA ARG A 186 -15.49 17.14 9.77
C ARG A 186 -15.10 15.69 9.50
N VAL A 187 -16.06 14.89 9.05
CA VAL A 187 -15.85 13.46 8.75
C VAL A 187 -16.14 13.11 7.29
N LYS A 188 -16.81 14.01 6.56
CA LYS A 188 -17.11 13.84 5.13
C LYS A 188 -17.19 15.19 4.45
N THR A 189 -16.71 15.25 3.21
CA THR A 189 -16.78 16.44 2.35
C THR A 189 -17.00 16.00 0.92
N CYS A 190 -17.80 16.73 0.17
CA CYS A 190 -17.98 16.53 -1.27
C CYS A 190 -17.91 17.90 -1.95
N MET A 191 -16.80 18.18 -2.64
CA MET A 191 -16.58 19.44 -3.33
C MET A 191 -16.94 19.35 -4.81
N THR A 192 -17.51 20.41 -5.34
CA THR A 192 -17.65 20.60 -6.79
C THR A 192 -16.34 21.13 -7.39
N THR A 193 -16.22 21.06 -8.71
CA THR A 193 -15.13 21.72 -9.45
C THR A 193 -15.16 23.24 -9.36
N HIS A 194 -16.24 23.82 -8.84
CA HIS A 194 -16.46 25.26 -8.74
C HIS A 194 -16.09 25.81 -7.34
N GLY A 195 -15.46 25.00 -6.49
CA GLY A 195 -14.91 25.46 -5.22
C GLY A 195 -15.96 25.73 -4.13
N TRP A 196 -17.19 25.24 -4.30
CA TRP A 196 -18.18 25.06 -3.24
C TRP A 196 -18.57 23.59 -3.14
N GLY A 197 -19.18 23.18 -2.03
CA GLY A 197 -19.66 21.81 -1.82
C GLY A 197 -20.31 21.62 -0.47
N ASP A 198 -20.42 20.38 -0.02
CA ASP A 198 -21.00 20.05 1.29
C ASP A 198 -19.98 19.45 2.24
N ALA A 199 -20.15 19.73 3.53
CA ALA A 199 -19.40 19.11 4.60
C ALA A 199 -20.32 18.58 5.71
N PHE A 200 -19.90 17.46 6.29
CA PHE A 200 -20.59 16.85 7.43
C PHE A 200 -19.65 16.71 8.63
N TYR A 201 -20.13 17.13 9.80
CA TYR A 201 -19.39 17.17 11.06
C TYR A 201 -20.09 16.32 12.12
N ILE A 202 -19.30 15.64 12.96
CA ILE A 202 -19.78 14.82 14.07
C ILE A 202 -19.12 15.27 15.37
N LYS A 203 -19.89 15.27 16.46
CA LYS A 203 -19.41 15.58 17.80
C LYS A 203 -18.62 14.43 18.41
N ARG A 204 -17.42 14.73 18.91
CA ARG A 204 -16.51 13.77 19.57
C ARG A 204 -16.53 13.89 21.10
N PRO A 205 -16.26 12.79 21.84
CA PRO A 205 -16.07 12.82 23.30
C PRO A 205 -14.81 13.62 23.69
N ASP A 206 -14.83 14.28 24.85
CA ASP A 206 -13.76 15.19 25.32
C ASP A 206 -12.39 14.52 25.58
N ASN A 207 -12.35 13.19 25.64
CA ASN A 207 -11.24 12.41 26.23
C ASN A 207 -10.14 12.04 25.21
N LEU A 208 -10.36 12.30 23.93
CA LEU A 208 -9.43 12.02 22.82
C LEU A 208 -9.44 13.28 21.93
N LYS A 209 -8.35 14.05 21.89
CA LYS A 209 -8.34 15.34 21.17
C LYS A 209 -8.07 15.19 19.67
N TYR A 210 -6.84 15.09 19.14
CA TYR A 210 -6.65 14.69 17.73
C TYR A 210 -5.20 14.39 17.28
N ILE A 211 -5.02 13.60 16.21
CA ILE A 211 -3.79 13.33 15.47
C ILE A 211 -3.99 13.81 14.03
N ARG A 212 -3.10 14.68 13.52
CA ARG A 212 -3.25 15.34 12.20
C ARG A 212 -2.15 14.93 11.23
N TYR A 213 -2.55 14.64 9.99
CA TYR A 213 -1.68 14.22 8.89
C TYR A 213 -1.71 15.27 7.77
N GLY A 214 -0.61 15.98 7.51
CA GLY A 214 -0.53 16.99 6.43
C GLY A 214 0.45 18.13 6.71
N THR A 215 0.34 19.24 5.98
CA THR A 215 1.15 20.45 6.21
C THR A 215 0.61 21.28 7.38
N LYS A 216 1.37 22.30 7.81
CA LYS A 216 0.93 23.27 8.83
C LYS A 216 -0.43 23.89 8.54
N ASP A 217 -0.73 24.06 7.25
CA ASP A 217 -1.89 24.80 6.76
C ASP A 217 -2.98 23.86 6.21
N VAL A 218 -2.69 22.57 6.00
CA VAL A 218 -3.56 21.60 5.30
C VAL A 218 -3.38 20.19 5.88
N PHE A 219 -4.39 19.62 6.54
CA PHE A 219 -4.26 18.33 7.23
C PHE A 219 -5.55 17.50 7.29
N ILE A 220 -5.38 16.18 7.48
CA ILE A 220 -6.42 15.17 7.74
C ILE A 220 -6.36 14.77 9.22
N ASP A 221 -7.51 14.71 9.89
CA ASP A 221 -7.61 14.12 11.22
C ASP A 221 -7.65 12.58 11.11
N ILE A 222 -6.65 11.91 11.71
CA ILE A 222 -6.50 10.45 11.68
C ILE A 222 -6.74 9.81 13.05
N THR A 223 -7.20 10.55 14.05
CA THR A 223 -7.23 10.14 15.46
C THR A 223 -7.91 8.80 15.72
N ASP A 224 -9.02 8.52 15.03
CA ASP A 224 -9.77 7.27 15.17
C ASP A 224 -9.02 6.03 14.67
N LYS A 225 -7.97 6.22 13.85
CA LYS A 225 -7.13 5.14 13.33
C LYS A 225 -5.99 4.79 14.28
N VAL A 226 -5.78 5.55 15.36
CA VAL A 226 -4.53 5.52 16.14
C VAL A 226 -4.80 5.26 17.62
N GLN A 227 -4.94 3.99 17.97
CA GLN A 227 -4.65 3.50 19.32
C GLN A 227 -3.57 2.43 19.15
N ASP A 228 -2.44 2.59 19.84
CA ASP A 228 -1.30 1.68 19.78
C ASP A 228 -0.69 1.50 18.37
N MET A 229 -0.37 2.62 17.70
CA MET A 229 0.06 2.64 16.29
C MET A 229 1.51 3.08 16.09
N TYR A 230 2.15 2.46 15.11
CA TYR A 230 3.45 2.86 14.55
C TYR A 230 3.24 3.65 13.25
N ILE A 231 3.75 4.87 13.19
CA ILE A 231 3.79 5.67 11.96
C ILE A 231 5.21 5.65 11.39
N PRO A 232 5.41 5.05 10.19
CA PRO A 232 6.72 4.97 9.56
C PRO A 232 7.20 6.33 9.05
N SER A 233 8.49 6.42 8.73
CA SER A 233 9.05 7.57 8.06
C SER A 233 8.77 7.54 6.54
N GLY A 234 9.07 8.65 5.84
CA GLY A 234 8.87 8.80 4.39
C GLY A 234 7.48 9.26 3.97
N ASP A 235 7.42 10.18 2.99
CA ASP A 235 6.18 10.86 2.60
C ASP A 235 5.20 9.92 1.87
N GLU A 236 5.67 8.97 1.06
CA GLU A 236 4.82 8.02 0.32
C GLU A 236 4.23 6.93 1.22
N THR A 237 5.04 6.35 2.12
CA THR A 237 4.57 5.35 3.10
C THR A 237 3.49 5.95 3.99
N ARG A 238 3.67 7.18 4.46
CA ARG A 238 2.66 7.90 5.25
C ARG A 238 1.41 8.25 4.42
N ALA A 239 1.59 8.64 3.15
CA ALA A 239 0.48 8.97 2.25
C ALA A 239 -0.37 7.74 1.93
N SER A 240 0.22 6.55 1.86
CA SER A 240 -0.52 5.30 1.67
C SER A 240 -1.37 4.90 2.89
N ILE A 241 -0.86 5.14 4.11
CA ILE A 241 -1.55 4.78 5.37
C ILE A 241 -2.75 5.73 5.63
N PHE A 242 -2.64 6.99 5.21
CA PHE A 242 -3.63 8.03 5.53
C PHE A 242 -4.23 8.74 4.31
N GLY A 243 -4.10 8.17 3.11
CA GLY A 243 -4.37 8.85 1.83
C GLY A 243 -5.74 9.51 1.70
N ASP A 244 -5.72 10.80 1.37
CA ASP A 244 -6.81 11.59 0.82
C ASP A 244 -6.31 12.25 -0.48
N PRO A 245 -7.04 12.12 -1.61
CA PRO A 245 -6.62 12.58 -2.93
C PRO A 245 -6.49 14.11 -3.07
N VAL A 246 -6.90 14.91 -2.08
CA VAL A 246 -6.87 16.37 -2.15
C VAL A 246 -5.49 16.97 -1.82
N TYR A 247 -4.65 16.23 -1.10
CA TYR A 247 -3.43 16.79 -0.52
C TYR A 247 -2.19 16.25 -1.22
N GLY A 248 -1.49 17.11 -1.97
CA GLY A 248 -0.21 16.80 -2.62
C GLY A 248 0.91 16.40 -1.65
N THR A 249 2.18 16.48 -2.08
CA THR A 249 3.34 15.97 -1.31
C THR A 249 3.40 16.52 0.13
N VAL A 250 3.17 15.63 1.10
CA VAL A 250 3.21 15.90 2.55
C VAL A 250 4.65 16.17 2.98
N LYS A 251 4.88 17.07 3.96
CA LYS A 251 6.23 17.46 4.42
C LYS A 251 6.51 17.17 5.90
N SER A 252 5.47 17.09 6.74
CA SER A 252 5.57 16.87 8.19
C SER A 252 4.30 16.17 8.73
N ILE A 253 4.37 15.59 9.93
CA ILE A 253 3.22 15.11 10.71
C ILE A 253 3.13 15.94 11.99
N TYR A 254 1.92 16.34 12.37
CA TYR A 254 1.64 17.11 13.58
C TYR A 254 0.81 16.28 14.56
N VAL A 255 1.38 15.95 15.71
CA VAL A 255 0.67 15.23 16.77
C VAL A 255 0.42 16.16 17.95
N TYR A 256 -0.84 16.27 18.36
CA TYR A 256 -1.25 17.10 19.50
C TYR A 256 -1.82 16.21 20.59
N MET A 257 -1.07 16.05 21.69
CA MET A 257 -1.48 15.17 22.78
C MET A 257 -1.12 15.81 24.12
N ASN A 258 -2.05 15.80 25.08
CA ASN A 258 -1.88 16.36 26.43
C ASN A 258 -1.35 17.82 26.42
N GLU A 259 -1.94 18.68 25.60
CA GLU A 259 -1.56 20.10 25.45
C GLU A 259 -0.13 20.35 24.90
N LYS A 260 0.51 19.31 24.31
CA LYS A 260 1.81 19.41 23.65
C LYS A 260 1.70 19.12 22.16
N GLU A 261 2.41 19.92 21.36
CA GLU A 261 2.60 19.74 19.93
C GLU A 261 3.91 18.99 19.64
N TYR A 262 3.83 18.01 18.76
CA TYR A 262 4.94 17.22 18.27
C TYR A 262 5.01 17.31 16.75
N ILE A 263 6.13 17.79 16.20
CA ILE A 263 6.35 17.95 14.75
C ILE A 263 7.35 16.88 14.27
N ILE A 264 6.97 16.11 13.26
CA ILE A 264 7.71 14.95 12.78
C ILE A 264 8.03 15.16 11.30
N ASN A 265 9.32 15.17 10.98
CA ASN A 265 9.81 15.33 9.61
C ASN A 265 10.01 13.96 8.94
N HIS A 266 10.33 13.95 7.65
CA HIS A 266 10.49 12.74 6.82
C HIS A 266 11.38 11.64 7.43
N HIS A 267 12.39 11.92 8.26
CA HIS A 267 13.30 10.91 8.86
C HIS A 267 12.96 10.43 10.28
N LYS A 268 11.74 10.69 10.78
CA LYS A 268 11.34 10.32 12.15
C LYS A 268 10.14 9.38 12.13
N CYS A 269 10.22 8.30 12.89
CA CYS A 269 9.11 7.43 13.20
C CYS A 269 8.41 7.91 14.47
N LEU A 270 7.11 7.63 14.56
CA LEU A 270 6.34 7.91 15.77
C LEU A 270 5.64 6.66 16.24
N TYR A 271 5.74 6.44 17.55
CA TYR A 271 5.04 5.39 18.27
C TYR A 271 4.10 6.03 19.29
N ILE A 272 2.82 5.67 19.23
CA ILE A 272 1.82 6.09 20.21
C ILE A 272 1.36 4.84 20.95
N LYS A 273 1.63 4.76 22.25
CA LYS A 273 1.17 3.66 23.12
C LYS A 273 0.74 4.20 24.47
N ASN A 274 -0.37 3.73 25.01
CA ASN A 274 -0.86 4.14 26.34
C ASN A 274 -0.97 5.67 26.54
N ASN A 275 -1.40 6.44 25.52
CA ASN A 275 -1.41 7.92 25.54
C ASN A 275 -0.03 8.57 25.78
N GLU A 276 1.07 7.91 25.38
CA GLU A 276 2.41 8.48 25.31
C GLU A 276 2.90 8.54 23.85
N VAL A 277 3.52 9.66 23.47
CA VAL A 277 4.11 9.89 22.14
C VAL A 277 5.60 9.71 22.27
N ILE A 278 6.13 8.72 21.56
CA ILE A 278 7.55 8.46 21.43
C ILE A 278 7.96 8.78 20.00
N ILE A 279 8.84 9.77 19.84
CA ILE A 279 9.40 10.14 18.54
C ILE A 279 10.81 9.58 18.48
N GLN A 280 11.11 8.79 17.46
CA GLN A 280 12.42 8.20 17.24
C GLN A 280 12.91 8.54 15.84
N ASN A 281 14.21 8.77 15.67
CA ASN A 281 14.74 8.95 14.32
C ASN A 281 14.77 7.58 13.62
N GLU A 282 14.28 7.48 12.38
CA GLU A 282 14.43 6.27 11.57
C GLU A 282 15.92 5.97 11.35
N LEU A 283 16.68 7.04 11.14
CA LEU A 283 18.13 7.08 11.22
C LEU A 283 18.66 6.41 12.51
N GLU A 284 18.14 6.71 13.72
CA GLU A 284 18.63 6.02 14.95
C GLU A 284 18.39 4.51 14.97
N TYR A 285 17.40 4.00 14.24
CA TYR A 285 17.19 2.56 14.07
C TYR A 285 18.06 1.94 12.96
N CYS A 286 18.40 2.71 11.92
CA CYS A 286 19.32 2.27 10.86
C CYS A 286 20.77 2.15 11.35
N PHE A 287 21.11 2.87 12.42
CA PHE A 287 22.45 2.87 12.99
C PHE A 287 22.49 1.90 14.15
N ASN A 288 23.08 0.77 13.84
CA ASN A 288 23.32 -0.32 14.75
C ASN A 288 24.67 -0.12 15.46
N ASN A 289 24.97 -1.02 16.39
CA ASN A 289 26.27 -1.04 17.07
C ASN A 289 27.28 -1.84 16.23
N GLY A 290 28.56 -1.77 16.59
CA GLY A 290 29.60 -2.59 15.95
C GLY A 290 29.62 -4.06 16.40
N ASP A 291 28.54 -4.57 17.01
CA ASP A 291 28.44 -5.98 17.42
C ASP A 291 27.66 -6.77 16.36
N PRO A 292 28.31 -7.67 15.61
CA PRO A 292 27.67 -8.41 14.53
C PRO A 292 26.51 -9.32 14.96
N LEU A 293 26.43 -9.65 16.25
CA LEU A 293 25.32 -10.44 16.82
C LEU A 293 24.04 -9.61 16.99
N THR A 294 24.19 -8.29 17.12
CA THR A 294 23.09 -7.38 17.48
C THR A 294 22.98 -6.20 16.53
N ASN A 295 23.65 -6.24 15.38
CA ASN A 295 23.57 -5.22 14.34
C ASN A 295 22.84 -5.70 13.07
N GLY A 296 22.46 -6.98 13.01
CA GLY A 296 21.75 -7.58 11.88
C GLY A 296 22.62 -8.45 10.97
N GLU A 297 23.94 -8.38 11.06
CA GLU A 297 24.87 -9.18 10.24
C GLU A 297 24.65 -10.67 10.41
N LEU A 298 24.60 -11.15 11.66
CA LEU A 298 24.35 -12.56 11.94
C LEU A 298 22.95 -12.99 11.45
N PHE A 299 21.94 -12.14 11.62
CA PHE A 299 20.58 -12.42 11.15
C PHE A 299 20.55 -12.56 9.63
N PHE A 300 21.18 -11.62 8.92
CA PHE A 300 21.26 -11.60 7.48
C PHE A 300 22.05 -12.79 6.94
N TYR A 301 23.23 -13.06 7.49
CA TYR A 301 23.99 -14.26 7.13
C TYR A 301 23.15 -15.52 7.32
N ASN A 302 22.46 -15.67 8.45
CA ASN A 302 21.59 -16.82 8.70
C ASN A 302 20.42 -16.94 7.72
N SER A 303 19.93 -15.83 7.16
CA SER A 303 18.83 -15.87 6.18
C SER A 303 19.29 -16.28 4.79
N ILE A 304 20.58 -16.08 4.44
CA ILE A 304 21.13 -16.44 3.13
C ILE A 304 22.02 -17.69 3.14
N LYS A 305 22.53 -18.15 4.30
CA LYS A 305 23.56 -19.19 4.41
C LYS A 305 23.24 -20.49 3.70
N SER A 306 21.96 -20.87 3.61
CA SER A 306 21.52 -22.10 2.94
C SER A 306 21.56 -22.00 1.41
N SER A 307 21.62 -20.79 0.87
CA SER A 307 21.51 -20.49 -0.57
C SER A 307 22.84 -20.04 -1.19
N ILE A 308 23.93 -20.05 -0.41
CA ILE A 308 25.26 -19.59 -0.86
C ILE A 308 26.30 -20.70 -0.67
N THR A 309 27.35 -20.68 -1.51
CA THR A 309 28.42 -21.69 -1.53
C THR A 309 29.82 -21.10 -1.41
N VAL A 310 30.06 -19.90 -1.93
CA VAL A 310 31.36 -19.21 -1.89
C VAL A 310 31.23 -17.85 -1.23
N ILE A 311 31.94 -17.66 -0.12
CA ILE A 311 32.03 -16.39 0.61
C ILE A 311 33.42 -15.77 0.44
N PHE A 312 33.47 -14.47 0.14
CA PHE A 312 34.68 -13.65 0.37
C PHE A 312 34.46 -12.80 1.63
N ASP A 313 35.29 -13.01 2.63
CA ASP A 313 35.29 -12.25 3.87
C ASP A 313 36.50 -11.31 3.87
N ILE A 314 36.24 -10.03 3.59
CA ILE A 314 37.25 -9.02 3.27
C ILE A 314 37.41 -8.09 4.47
N GLY A 315 38.58 -8.15 5.11
CA GLY A 315 38.83 -7.52 6.41
C GLY A 315 38.32 -8.37 7.57
N SER A 316 38.57 -9.69 7.50
CA SER A 316 38.00 -10.67 8.44
C SER A 316 38.54 -10.58 9.87
N ARG A 317 39.66 -9.88 10.07
CA ARG A 317 40.37 -9.77 11.36
C ARG A 317 40.56 -11.15 12.01
N ASN A 318 40.26 -11.28 13.29
CA ASN A 318 40.32 -12.54 14.04
C ASN A 318 38.95 -13.03 14.52
N ASP A 319 37.84 -12.42 14.09
CA ASP A 319 36.50 -12.62 14.66
C ASP A 319 35.42 -12.86 13.59
N SER A 320 35.79 -13.46 12.46
CA SER A 320 34.85 -13.81 11.39
C SER A 320 33.66 -14.66 11.84
N LEU A 321 32.47 -14.26 11.40
CA LEU A 321 31.20 -15.00 11.58
C LEU A 321 31.13 -16.31 10.77
N PHE A 322 32.03 -16.51 9.81
CA PHE A 322 31.90 -17.54 8.79
C PHE A 322 32.73 -18.80 9.05
N LEU A 323 33.16 -19.04 10.30
CA LEU A 323 33.92 -20.24 10.69
C LEU A 323 33.05 -21.52 10.80
N ASP A 324 31.72 -21.37 10.79
CA ASP A 324 30.73 -22.46 10.83
C ASP A 324 29.83 -22.44 9.57
N PHE A 325 30.45 -22.28 8.40
CA PHE A 325 29.79 -22.27 7.10
C PHE A 325 30.02 -23.57 6.33
N ASP A 326 28.96 -24.28 5.94
CA ASP A 326 29.06 -25.63 5.34
C ASP A 326 29.71 -25.72 3.95
N ASN A 327 30.30 -24.64 3.41
CA ASN A 327 30.95 -24.63 2.10
C ASN A 327 32.32 -23.91 2.11
N GLN A 328 32.54 -22.98 1.19
CA GLN A 328 33.86 -22.40 0.89
C GLN A 328 33.95 -20.94 1.33
N VAL A 329 34.99 -20.59 2.08
CA VAL A 329 35.27 -19.20 2.51
C VAL A 329 36.69 -18.79 2.13
N HIS A 330 36.83 -17.58 1.59
CA HIS A 330 38.10 -16.90 1.36
C HIS A 330 38.22 -15.72 2.29
N TYR A 331 39.13 -15.82 3.26
CA TYR A 331 39.43 -14.76 4.23
C TYR A 331 40.56 -13.89 3.70
N PHE A 332 40.38 -12.58 3.71
CA PHE A 332 41.41 -11.60 3.33
C PHE A 332 41.71 -10.70 4.53
N GLU A 333 42.91 -10.84 5.08
CA GLU A 333 43.37 -10.07 6.24
C GLU A 333 44.86 -9.74 6.10
N PRO A 334 45.23 -8.46 5.91
CA PRO A 334 46.63 -8.07 5.72
C PRO A 334 47.50 -8.24 6.98
N VAL A 335 46.93 -8.18 8.19
CA VAL A 335 47.67 -8.33 9.45
C VAL A 335 47.88 -9.81 9.78
N LEU A 336 49.13 -10.27 9.70
CA LEU A 336 49.47 -11.69 9.83
C LEU A 336 49.08 -12.31 11.18
N SER A 337 49.19 -11.56 12.29
CA SER A 337 48.80 -12.05 13.61
C SER A 337 47.30 -12.34 13.68
N SER A 338 46.47 -11.41 13.20
CA SER A 338 45.00 -11.56 13.18
C SER A 338 44.57 -12.74 12.33
N LEU A 339 45.13 -12.88 11.11
CA LEU A 339 44.86 -14.02 10.24
C LEU A 339 45.32 -15.35 10.85
N THR A 340 46.48 -15.36 11.52
CA THR A 340 47.00 -16.55 12.20
C THR A 340 46.07 -16.98 13.33
N ASP A 341 45.60 -16.03 14.14
CA ASP A 341 44.66 -16.32 15.23
C ASP A 341 43.31 -16.80 14.69
N LEU A 342 42.80 -16.23 13.60
CA LEU A 342 41.62 -16.73 12.91
C LEU A 342 41.80 -18.18 12.43
N SER A 343 42.95 -18.48 11.81
CA SER A 343 43.23 -19.82 11.25
C SER A 343 43.36 -20.93 12.30
N ARG A 344 43.63 -20.57 13.57
CA ARG A 344 43.73 -21.51 14.69
C ARG A 344 42.38 -21.83 15.34
N GLN A 345 41.35 -21.05 15.04
CA GLN A 345 40.01 -21.29 15.60
C GLN A 345 39.38 -22.53 14.99
N LYS A 346 38.38 -23.08 15.69
CA LYS A 346 37.64 -24.25 15.20
C LYS A 346 36.83 -23.85 13.96
N ASN A 347 37.33 -24.27 12.81
CA ASN A 347 36.72 -24.04 11.51
C ASN A 347 36.02 -25.32 11.05
N LYS A 348 34.73 -25.21 10.72
CA LYS A 348 33.90 -26.33 10.21
C LYS A 348 33.63 -26.24 8.71
N ASN A 349 34.21 -25.25 8.04
CA ASN A 349 33.99 -25.05 6.63
C ASN A 349 34.58 -26.19 5.82
N LYS A 350 33.93 -26.55 4.71
CA LYS A 350 34.47 -27.56 3.79
C LYS A 350 35.82 -27.13 3.23
N ARG A 351 35.97 -25.84 2.93
CA ARG A 351 37.22 -25.23 2.45
C ARG A 351 37.39 -23.83 2.99
N SER A 352 38.60 -23.52 3.47
CA SER A 352 38.97 -22.18 3.94
C SER A 352 40.30 -21.77 3.35
N TYR A 353 40.35 -20.56 2.80
CA TYR A 353 41.55 -19.96 2.23
C TYR A 353 41.91 -18.72 3.04
N PHE A 354 43.06 -18.75 3.71
CA PHE A 354 43.55 -17.65 4.54
C PHE A 354 44.59 -16.84 3.76
N ASN A 355 44.23 -15.63 3.35
CA ASN A 355 45.04 -14.80 2.46
C ASN A 355 45.63 -13.61 3.23
N ASN A 356 46.97 -13.56 3.36
CA ASN A 356 47.67 -12.50 4.08
C ASN A 356 47.98 -11.27 3.21
N PHE A 357 46.92 -10.65 2.72
CA PHE A 357 46.95 -9.38 2.01
C PHE A 357 45.56 -8.75 2.04
N GLY A 358 45.50 -7.42 1.98
CA GLY A 358 44.24 -6.69 1.82
C GLY A 358 43.84 -6.61 0.35
N LEU A 359 42.56 -6.40 0.07
CA LEU A 359 42.07 -6.16 -1.28
C LEU A 359 42.01 -4.66 -1.59
N SER A 360 42.37 -4.27 -2.81
CA SER A 360 42.40 -2.87 -3.23
C SER A 360 42.27 -2.72 -4.75
N ASP A 361 42.18 -1.49 -5.25
CA ASP A 361 42.22 -1.16 -6.66
C ASP A 361 43.62 -1.28 -7.27
N LYS A 362 44.64 -1.52 -6.45
CA LYS A 362 46.03 -1.72 -6.88
C LYS A 362 46.70 -2.84 -6.09
N SER A 363 47.59 -3.57 -6.76
CA SER A 363 48.49 -4.53 -6.13
C SER A 363 49.80 -3.83 -5.77
N GLU A 364 49.96 -3.47 -4.49
CA GLU A 364 51.09 -2.68 -4.00
C GLU A 364 51.34 -2.90 -2.50
N VAL A 365 52.39 -2.26 -1.96
CA VAL A 365 52.60 -2.16 -0.52
C VAL A 365 52.08 -0.79 -0.07
N ALA A 366 51.17 -0.76 0.89
CA ALA A 366 50.55 0.47 1.38
C ALA A 366 50.78 0.68 2.88
N ASN A 367 50.71 1.94 3.30
CA ASN A 367 50.74 2.29 4.72
C ASN A 367 49.41 1.87 5.37
N TYR A 368 49.52 1.18 6.49
CA TYR A 368 48.42 0.76 7.33
C TYR A 368 48.58 1.37 8.72
N TYR A 369 47.48 1.78 9.33
CA TYR A 369 47.44 2.50 10.60
C TYR A 369 46.80 1.58 11.65
N PRO A 370 47.59 0.83 12.44
CA PRO A 370 47.08 -0.24 13.30
C PRO A 370 46.04 0.23 14.32
N ARG A 371 46.12 1.48 14.78
CA ARG A 371 45.12 2.05 15.70
C ARG A 371 43.71 2.03 15.13
N TYR A 372 43.60 2.20 13.82
CA TYR A 372 42.36 2.38 13.09
C TYR A 372 41.94 1.15 12.32
N GLU A 373 42.80 0.13 12.31
CA GLU A 373 42.68 -1.06 11.51
C GLU A 373 42.43 -0.76 10.01
N SER A 374 42.96 0.38 9.54
CA SER A 374 42.64 0.97 8.24
C SER A 374 43.90 1.37 7.47
N PHE A 375 43.78 1.40 6.14
CA PHE A 375 44.78 2.00 5.24
C PHE A 375 44.63 3.52 5.11
N TYR A 376 43.67 4.14 5.82
CA TYR A 376 43.55 5.58 6.00
C TYR A 376 43.93 6.00 7.41
N ASN A 377 44.62 7.13 7.51
CA ASN A 377 44.84 7.80 8.79
C ASN A 377 43.57 8.58 9.14
N ARG A 378 42.76 8.06 10.07
CA ARG A 378 41.40 8.54 10.37
C ARG A 378 41.37 9.84 11.19
N ILE A 379 42.19 10.83 10.81
CA ILE A 379 42.35 12.09 11.53
C ILE A 379 41.05 12.91 11.52
N THR A 380 40.31 12.89 10.41
CA THR A 380 39.11 13.72 10.24
C THR A 380 37.98 13.26 11.17
N SER A 381 37.79 11.94 11.26
CA SER A 381 36.73 11.34 12.10
C SER A 381 37.17 11.16 13.55
N CYS A 382 38.41 10.74 13.81
CA CYS A 382 38.90 10.42 15.17
C CYS A 382 39.68 11.56 15.85
N LYS A 383 40.07 12.62 15.13
CA LYS A 383 40.86 13.77 15.64
C LYS A 383 42.21 13.41 16.26
N VAL A 384 42.75 12.24 15.93
CA VAL A 384 44.05 11.76 16.39
C VAL A 384 44.86 11.31 15.18
N ASP A 385 46.17 11.54 15.20
CA ASP A 385 47.11 11.13 14.14
C ASP A 385 47.83 9.85 14.57
N ASP A 386 47.83 8.82 13.71
CA ASP A 386 48.54 7.55 13.93
C ASP A 386 49.76 7.37 13.00
N SER A 387 50.24 8.46 12.38
CA SER A 387 51.35 8.40 11.39
C SER A 387 52.63 7.77 11.92
N GLU A 388 52.91 7.90 13.22
CA GLU A 388 54.13 7.36 13.83
C GLU A 388 54.09 5.83 14.01
N ASN A 389 52.89 5.24 14.13
CA ASN A 389 52.72 3.79 14.34
C ASN A 389 52.42 3.04 13.04
N ARG A 390 52.41 3.73 11.89
CA ARG A 390 52.08 3.12 10.61
C ARG A 390 53.03 1.96 10.28
N ILE A 391 52.47 0.91 9.71
CA ILE A 391 53.20 -0.25 9.19
C ILE A 391 52.96 -0.38 7.69
N SER A 392 53.72 -1.21 7.00
CA SER A 392 53.56 -1.48 5.57
C SER A 392 52.99 -2.87 5.35
N LEU A 393 51.84 -2.96 4.68
CA LEU A 393 51.15 -4.22 4.41
C LEU A 393 50.90 -4.40 2.91
N ASN A 394 50.78 -5.65 2.48
CA ASN A 394 50.53 -6.00 1.09
C ASN A 394 49.05 -5.83 0.73
N LEU A 395 48.80 -5.19 -0.40
CA LEU A 395 47.51 -5.10 -1.07
C LEU A 395 47.56 -5.86 -2.39
N GLN A 396 46.44 -6.46 -2.78
CA GLN A 396 46.28 -7.12 -4.06
C GLN A 396 44.92 -6.77 -4.69
N ARG A 397 44.86 -6.67 -6.01
CA ARG A 397 43.58 -6.61 -6.72
C ARG A 397 42.83 -7.95 -6.64
N ALA A 398 41.52 -7.86 -6.43
CA ALA A 398 40.66 -9.05 -6.36
C ALA A 398 40.58 -9.79 -7.71
N ASP A 399 40.64 -9.08 -8.83
CA ASP A 399 40.62 -9.70 -10.17
C ASP A 399 41.81 -10.63 -10.43
N GLU A 400 43.02 -10.26 -9.99
CA GLU A 400 44.21 -11.09 -10.04
C GLU A 400 44.04 -12.36 -9.20
N TYR A 401 43.46 -12.23 -8.00
CA TYR A 401 43.18 -13.36 -7.12
C TYR A 401 42.14 -14.33 -7.73
N ILE A 402 41.04 -13.79 -8.23
CA ILE A 402 39.95 -14.54 -8.87
C ILE A 402 40.48 -15.32 -10.08
N LEU A 403 41.32 -14.67 -10.90
CA LEU A 403 41.93 -15.29 -12.07
C LEU A 403 42.92 -16.39 -11.68
N LYS A 404 43.81 -16.12 -10.71
CA LYS A 404 44.82 -17.09 -10.25
C LYS A 404 44.20 -18.36 -9.68
N ASN A 405 43.06 -18.24 -8.99
CA ASN A 405 42.40 -19.34 -8.31
C ASN A 405 41.23 -19.95 -9.10
N ASN A 406 40.98 -19.51 -10.34
CA ASN A 406 39.88 -19.97 -11.20
C ASN A 406 38.52 -19.93 -10.48
N ILE A 407 38.17 -18.79 -9.87
CA ILE A 407 36.92 -18.64 -9.13
C ILE A 407 35.82 -18.22 -10.11
N ASP A 408 34.81 -19.08 -10.29
CA ASP A 408 33.76 -18.88 -11.29
C ASP A 408 32.57 -18.05 -10.78
N VAL A 409 32.22 -18.20 -9.50
CA VAL A 409 31.12 -17.49 -8.84
C VAL A 409 31.52 -17.09 -7.43
N ILE A 410 31.00 -15.97 -6.96
CA ILE A 410 31.15 -15.48 -5.59
C ILE A 410 29.74 -15.14 -5.10
N ASP A 411 29.19 -15.97 -4.23
CA ASP A 411 27.80 -15.84 -3.80
C ASP A 411 27.60 -14.66 -2.86
N PHE A 412 28.55 -14.45 -1.95
CA PHE A 412 28.47 -13.39 -0.96
C PHE A 412 29.84 -12.79 -0.70
N ILE A 413 29.92 -11.46 -0.69
CA ILE A 413 31.08 -10.72 -0.17
C ILE A 413 30.66 -9.88 1.03
N LYS A 414 31.41 -9.99 2.12
CA LYS A 414 31.40 -9.03 3.25
C LYS A 414 32.64 -8.15 3.11
N ILE A 415 32.44 -6.84 3.15
CA ILE A 415 33.53 -5.84 3.12
C ILE A 415 33.49 -5.03 4.39
N ASP A 416 34.56 -5.12 5.17
CA ASP A 416 34.74 -4.41 6.42
C ASP A 416 36.22 -4.01 6.51
N THR A 417 36.54 -2.91 5.84
CA THR A 417 37.92 -2.50 5.60
C THR A 417 38.22 -1.13 6.18
N GLU A 418 37.39 -0.70 7.13
CA GLU A 418 37.52 0.55 7.88
C GLU A 418 37.77 1.75 6.94
N GLY A 419 37.02 1.82 5.82
CA GLY A 419 37.11 2.90 4.84
C GLY A 419 37.79 2.53 3.52
N TYR A 420 38.11 1.27 3.23
CA TYR A 420 38.67 0.88 1.92
C TYR A 420 37.65 0.25 0.97
N GLU A 421 36.36 0.35 1.27
CA GLU A 421 35.29 -0.41 0.62
C GLU A 421 35.22 -0.13 -0.89
N LEU A 422 35.32 1.14 -1.30
CA LEU A 422 35.31 1.52 -2.72
C LEU A 422 36.55 1.02 -3.48
N ASN A 423 37.73 1.03 -2.85
CA ASN A 423 38.97 0.53 -3.44
C ASN A 423 38.90 -0.99 -3.64
N VAL A 424 38.40 -1.73 -2.63
CA VAL A 424 38.12 -3.16 -2.74
C VAL A 424 37.23 -3.43 -3.96
N LEU A 425 36.08 -2.74 -4.06
CA LEU A 425 35.12 -2.94 -5.16
C LEU A 425 35.74 -2.62 -6.54
N LYS A 426 36.55 -1.56 -6.65
CA LYS A 426 37.31 -1.25 -7.88
C LYS A 426 38.35 -2.33 -8.21
N GLY A 427 38.91 -3.00 -7.21
CA GLY A 427 39.82 -4.13 -7.34
C GLY A 427 39.22 -5.36 -8.02
N PHE A 428 37.89 -5.56 -7.92
CA PHE A 428 37.20 -6.62 -8.65
C PHE A 428 37.14 -6.39 -10.15
N GLY A 429 37.18 -5.12 -10.60
CA GLY A 429 37.06 -4.76 -12.02
C GLY A 429 35.87 -5.46 -12.68
N LYS A 430 36.09 -6.06 -13.86
CA LYS A 430 35.03 -6.79 -14.60
C LYS A 430 34.49 -8.02 -13.86
N TYR A 431 35.24 -8.57 -12.90
CA TYR A 431 34.83 -9.75 -12.15
C TYR A 431 33.84 -9.44 -11.04
N LEU A 432 33.51 -8.17 -10.82
CA LEU A 432 32.33 -7.82 -10.03
C LEU A 432 31.06 -8.42 -10.66
N ASN A 433 31.07 -8.74 -11.97
CA ASN A 433 30.01 -9.53 -12.63
C ASN A 433 29.82 -10.95 -12.04
N LYS A 434 30.83 -11.53 -11.39
CA LYS A 434 30.76 -12.85 -10.74
C LYS A 434 30.22 -12.80 -9.31
N VAL A 435 30.05 -11.60 -8.75
CA VAL A 435 29.56 -11.39 -7.39
C VAL A 435 28.04 -11.30 -7.40
N ASN A 436 27.42 -11.95 -6.43
CA ASN A 436 25.99 -12.01 -6.28
C ASN A 436 25.48 -11.04 -5.20
N ILE A 437 25.91 -11.23 -3.94
CA ILE A 437 25.49 -10.43 -2.79
C ILE A 437 26.68 -9.64 -2.27
N ILE A 438 26.48 -8.36 -1.94
CA ILE A 438 27.49 -7.48 -1.34
C ILE A 438 26.92 -6.89 -0.07
N GLN A 439 27.60 -7.11 1.06
CA GLN A 439 27.43 -6.34 2.29
C GLN A 439 28.70 -5.51 2.52
N PHE A 440 28.53 -4.24 2.88
CA PHE A 440 29.64 -3.38 3.26
C PHE A 440 29.27 -2.45 4.43
N GLU A 441 30.26 -2.13 5.26
CA GLU A 441 30.09 -1.13 6.31
C GLU A 441 30.13 0.29 5.74
N TYR A 442 29.29 1.16 6.29
CA TYR A 442 29.25 2.58 5.99
C TYR A 442 29.25 3.39 7.29
N GLY A 443 30.03 4.47 7.36
CA GLY A 443 30.10 5.27 8.57
C GLY A 443 31.13 6.40 8.51
N GLY A 444 31.70 6.75 9.67
CA GLY A 444 32.66 7.85 9.78
C GLY A 444 33.94 7.65 8.98
N THR A 445 34.28 6.41 8.62
CA THR A 445 35.45 6.07 7.78
C THR A 445 35.38 6.70 6.38
N PHE A 446 34.18 6.87 5.83
CA PHE A 446 33.94 7.50 4.52
C PHE A 446 34.27 9.01 4.55
N LEU A 447 34.24 9.63 5.73
CA LEU A 447 34.65 11.02 5.89
C LEU A 447 36.18 11.17 5.78
N ASP A 448 36.93 10.17 6.27
CA ASP A 448 38.40 10.21 6.29
C ASP A 448 39.02 10.04 4.91
N ASN A 449 38.37 9.25 4.05
CA ASN A 449 38.85 8.96 2.70
C ASN A 449 38.20 9.85 1.61
N ASN A 450 37.28 10.75 1.98
CA ASN A 450 36.50 11.61 1.08
C ASN A 450 35.72 10.82 0.00
N THR A 451 35.28 9.60 0.33
CA THR A 451 34.40 8.77 -0.49
C THR A 451 32.96 9.04 -0.11
N LYS A 452 32.09 9.18 -1.11
CA LYS A 452 30.65 9.32 -0.88
C LYS A 452 29.94 8.00 -1.06
N LEU A 453 28.84 7.81 -0.36
CA LEU A 453 27.97 6.64 -0.53
C LEU A 453 27.56 6.48 -2.01
N ILE A 454 27.21 7.59 -2.65
CA ILE A 454 26.80 7.61 -4.06
C ILE A 454 27.88 7.08 -5.02
N ASP A 455 29.17 7.16 -4.67
CA ASP A 455 30.25 6.62 -5.50
C ASP A 455 30.22 5.09 -5.55
N ILE A 456 29.95 4.44 -4.42
CA ILE A 456 29.74 2.99 -4.34
C ILE A 456 28.46 2.60 -5.07
N ILE A 457 27.35 3.30 -4.81
CA ILE A 457 26.05 3.02 -5.45
C ILE A 457 26.18 3.09 -6.97
N ASN A 458 26.82 4.13 -7.51
CA ASN A 458 27.01 4.30 -8.95
C ASN A 458 27.91 3.22 -9.56
N LEU A 459 28.96 2.81 -8.85
CA LEU A 459 29.79 1.70 -9.29
C LEU A 459 28.97 0.40 -9.35
N LEU A 460 28.27 0.05 -8.28
CA LEU A 460 27.52 -1.20 -8.18
C LEU A 460 26.35 -1.25 -9.19
N LYS A 461 25.65 -0.13 -9.44
CA LYS A 461 24.60 -0.05 -10.47
C LYS A 461 25.11 -0.43 -11.88
N GLN A 462 26.36 -0.12 -12.21
CA GLN A 462 26.96 -0.50 -13.50
C GLN A 462 27.09 -2.02 -13.69
N TYR A 463 27.07 -2.78 -12.59
CA TYR A 463 27.23 -4.24 -12.58
C TYR A 463 25.91 -4.97 -12.25
N GLY A 464 24.76 -4.29 -12.30
CA GLY A 464 23.44 -4.91 -12.17
C GLY A 464 22.88 -4.98 -10.74
N PHE A 465 23.47 -4.24 -9.80
CA PHE A 465 22.92 -4.04 -8.46
C PHE A 465 21.94 -2.85 -8.47
N SER A 466 20.64 -3.12 -8.37
CA SER A 466 19.60 -2.08 -8.54
C SER A 466 19.08 -1.51 -7.23
N THR A 467 19.06 -2.33 -6.17
CA THR A 467 18.37 -2.01 -4.90
C THR A 467 19.33 -2.19 -3.73
N PHE A 468 19.25 -1.30 -2.76
CA PHE A 468 20.18 -1.19 -1.63
C PHE A 468 19.37 -1.11 -0.34
N TYR A 469 19.87 -1.74 0.72
CA TYR A 469 19.14 -1.84 1.97
C TYR A 469 20.06 -1.56 3.15
N TYR A 470 19.57 -0.83 4.15
CA TYR A 470 20.15 -0.86 5.48
C TYR A 470 19.84 -2.20 6.15
N LEU A 471 20.83 -2.71 6.90
CA LEU A 471 20.71 -3.92 7.69
C LEU A 471 20.28 -3.61 9.13
N TYR A 472 19.25 -4.32 9.60
CA TYR A 472 18.75 -4.23 10.98
C TYR A 472 18.82 -5.59 11.66
N ASN A 473 18.71 -5.59 12.98
CA ASN A 473 18.74 -6.79 13.82
C ASN A 473 17.81 -7.90 13.32
N ASN A 474 16.65 -7.55 12.76
CA ASN A 474 15.62 -8.49 12.33
C ASN A 474 15.10 -8.23 10.89
N GLY A 475 15.82 -7.50 10.03
CA GLY A 475 15.28 -7.18 8.71
C GLY A 475 16.12 -6.25 7.85
N LEU A 476 15.52 -5.84 6.73
CA LEU A 476 16.08 -4.92 5.74
C LEU A 476 15.16 -3.71 5.59
N CYS A 477 15.72 -2.51 5.39
CA CYS A 477 14.96 -1.32 4.97
C CYS A 477 15.59 -0.74 3.72
N GLU A 478 14.77 -0.47 2.71
CA GLU A 478 15.25 0.03 1.43
C GLU A 478 15.84 1.44 1.53
N LEU A 479 16.97 1.64 0.87
CA LEU A 479 17.66 2.91 0.78
C LEU A 479 17.14 3.69 -0.44
N ASN A 480 16.18 4.58 -0.18
CA ASN A 480 15.54 5.41 -1.22
C ASN A 480 16.31 6.70 -1.52
N GLU A 481 17.16 7.17 -0.60
CA GLU A 481 17.96 8.39 -0.76
C GLU A 481 19.43 8.15 -0.43
N TYR A 482 20.35 8.61 -1.27
CA TYR A 482 21.80 8.35 -1.14
C TYR A 482 22.59 9.55 -0.61
N TYR A 483 22.19 10.12 0.54
CA TYR A 483 22.92 11.23 1.16
C TYR A 483 23.97 10.76 2.17
N ASP A 484 25.06 11.52 2.29
CA ASP A 484 26.18 11.16 3.14
C ASP A 484 25.95 11.55 4.61
N HIS A 485 25.35 10.65 5.41
CA HIS A 485 25.14 10.90 6.85
C HIS A 485 26.32 10.47 7.76
N TYR A 486 27.30 9.71 7.25
CA TYR A 486 28.50 9.25 7.97
C TYR A 486 28.26 8.58 9.34
N ARG A 487 27.06 8.03 9.56
CA ARG A 487 26.71 7.28 10.77
C ARG A 487 26.88 5.79 10.47
N TYR A 488 27.46 5.07 11.43
CA TYR A 488 27.80 3.66 11.30
C TYR A 488 26.55 2.81 11.04
N CYS A 489 26.53 2.07 9.92
CA CYS A 489 25.56 1.05 9.57
C CYS A 489 26.17 0.02 8.61
N ASN A 490 25.45 -1.09 8.44
CA ASN A 490 25.70 -2.07 7.39
C ASN A 490 24.73 -1.85 6.23
N ILE A 491 25.23 -1.86 5.00
CA ILE A 491 24.44 -1.78 3.78
C ILE A 491 24.60 -3.07 2.99
N VAL A 492 23.49 -3.60 2.49
CA VAL A 492 23.47 -4.78 1.63
C VAL A 492 22.82 -4.50 0.28
N THR A 493 23.32 -5.14 -0.75
CA THR A 493 22.74 -5.12 -2.10
C THR A 493 22.90 -6.46 -2.79
N PHE A 494 22.04 -6.71 -3.75
CA PHE A 494 21.91 -7.97 -4.46
C PHE A 494 21.83 -7.71 -5.96
N LYS A 495 22.42 -8.57 -6.78
CA LYS A 495 22.03 -8.62 -8.19
C LYS A 495 20.66 -9.24 -8.33
N LEU A 496 19.79 -8.59 -9.09
CA LEU A 496 18.54 -9.21 -9.45
C LEU A 496 18.79 -10.40 -10.40
N PRO A 497 18.19 -11.58 -10.16
CA PRO A 497 17.32 -11.95 -9.05
C PRO A 497 17.98 -13.03 -8.19
N LEU A 498 18.79 -12.66 -7.21
CA LEU A 498 19.38 -13.63 -6.26
C LEU A 498 18.39 -14.33 -5.35
N PHE A 499 17.12 -13.91 -5.35
CA PHE A 499 16.02 -14.65 -4.75
C PHE A 499 15.09 -15.14 -5.86
N LYS A 500 15.52 -16.20 -6.54
CA LYS A 500 14.79 -16.78 -7.67
C LYS A 500 13.52 -17.55 -7.29
N SER A 501 13.15 -17.62 -6.01
CA SER A 501 11.87 -18.19 -5.60
C SER A 501 10.84 -17.10 -5.31
N ILE A 502 9.61 -17.28 -5.79
CA ILE A 502 8.46 -16.38 -5.58
C ILE A 502 8.29 -16.04 -4.08
N HIS A 503 8.08 -14.75 -3.77
CA HIS A 503 7.64 -14.33 -2.43
C HIS A 503 6.13 -14.61 -2.28
N PRO A 504 5.63 -15.07 -1.12
CA PRO A 504 4.21 -15.35 -0.93
C PRO A 504 3.28 -14.19 -1.30
N GLU A 505 3.74 -12.94 -1.20
CA GLU A 505 3.00 -11.73 -1.62
C GLU A 505 2.58 -11.70 -3.09
N HIS A 506 3.26 -12.44 -3.98
CA HIS A 506 2.80 -12.58 -5.36
C HIS A 506 1.46 -13.34 -5.48
N LEU A 507 1.04 -14.03 -4.41
CA LEU A 507 -0.27 -14.64 -4.26
C LEU A 507 -1.21 -13.82 -3.37
N THR A 508 -1.02 -12.50 -3.29
CA THR A 508 -2.01 -11.64 -2.61
C THR A 508 -3.37 -11.83 -3.25
N VAL A 509 -4.35 -12.27 -2.47
CA VAL A 509 -5.72 -12.51 -2.94
C VAL A 509 -6.54 -11.25 -2.69
N TYR A 510 -7.30 -10.85 -3.70
CA TYR A 510 -8.18 -9.68 -3.64
C TYR A 510 -9.64 -10.09 -3.71
N LYS A 511 -10.48 -9.40 -2.95
CA LYS A 511 -11.93 -9.61 -2.98
C LYS A 511 -12.47 -9.24 -4.37
N PRO A 512 -13.11 -10.14 -5.12
CA PRO A 512 -13.65 -9.79 -6.43
C PRO A 512 -14.82 -8.80 -6.31
N ASN A 513 -14.98 -7.96 -7.34
CA ASN A 513 -16.15 -7.09 -7.49
C ASN A 513 -17.40 -7.83 -8.01
N TYR A 514 -17.29 -9.13 -8.25
CA TYR A 514 -18.32 -9.98 -8.83
C TYR A 514 -18.52 -11.21 -7.96
N ASN A 515 -19.72 -11.78 -8.05
CA ASN A 515 -20.02 -13.04 -7.38
C ASN A 515 -19.12 -14.15 -7.93
N LYS A 516 -18.74 -15.08 -7.06
CA LYS A 516 -18.06 -16.32 -7.45
C LYS A 516 -19.11 -17.41 -7.69
N ILE A 517 -18.85 -18.28 -8.65
CA ILE A 517 -19.65 -19.48 -8.93
C ILE A 517 -18.72 -20.67 -9.08
N ARG A 518 -19.18 -21.84 -8.63
CA ARG A 518 -18.50 -23.12 -8.87
C ARG A 518 -19.20 -23.86 -10.00
N LEU A 519 -18.42 -24.45 -10.91
CA LEU A 519 -18.91 -25.30 -12.01
C LEU A 519 -18.19 -26.65 -11.97
N GLY A 520 -18.78 -27.67 -12.57
CA GLY A 520 -18.23 -29.03 -12.57
C GLY A 520 -18.63 -29.86 -11.34
N LYS A 521 -18.11 -31.08 -11.28
CA LYS A 521 -18.47 -32.08 -10.26
C LYS A 521 -18.02 -31.64 -8.87
N GLU A 522 -18.69 -32.15 -7.84
CA GLU A 522 -18.28 -31.97 -6.45
C GLU A 522 -16.87 -32.54 -6.22
N TYR A 523 -16.12 -31.98 -5.26
CA TYR A 523 -14.73 -32.34 -4.96
C TYR A 523 -13.77 -32.04 -6.12
N ASP A 524 -12.79 -32.89 -6.35
CA ASP A 524 -11.80 -32.74 -7.41
C ASP A 524 -12.45 -32.55 -8.80
N GLY A 525 -11.89 -31.69 -9.65
CA GLY A 525 -12.36 -31.44 -11.03
C GLY A 525 -13.47 -30.38 -11.21
N GLY A 526 -13.91 -29.70 -10.14
CA GLY A 526 -14.79 -28.54 -10.25
C GLY A 526 -14.14 -27.27 -9.71
N TYR A 527 -14.22 -26.17 -10.48
CA TYR A 527 -13.47 -24.95 -10.21
C TYR A 527 -14.38 -23.74 -10.00
N ILE A 528 -13.85 -22.74 -9.29
CA ILE A 528 -14.55 -21.49 -8.99
C ILE A 528 -14.08 -20.36 -9.91
N LEU A 529 -15.02 -19.64 -10.51
CA LEU A 529 -14.75 -18.48 -11.36
C LEU A 529 -15.59 -17.27 -10.93
N CYS A 530 -15.25 -16.07 -11.43
CA CYS A 530 -16.10 -14.90 -11.25
C CYS A 530 -17.22 -14.85 -12.29
N ASP A 531 -18.47 -14.64 -11.85
CA ASP A 531 -19.63 -14.42 -12.71
C ASP A 531 -19.69 -12.96 -13.16
N ILE A 532 -18.82 -12.61 -14.11
CA ILE A 532 -18.69 -11.24 -14.63
C ILE A 532 -19.92 -10.92 -15.51
N PRO A 533 -20.73 -9.90 -15.16
CA PRO A 533 -21.93 -9.56 -15.94
C PRO A 533 -21.61 -9.16 -17.38
N ASN A 534 -22.36 -9.70 -18.33
CA ASN A 534 -22.26 -9.39 -19.76
C ASN A 534 -20.89 -9.69 -20.41
N VAL A 535 -20.03 -10.46 -19.75
CA VAL A 535 -18.78 -10.90 -20.36
C VAL A 535 -19.07 -11.75 -21.60
N LYS A 536 -18.34 -11.50 -22.67
CA LYS A 536 -18.40 -12.30 -23.90
C LYS A 536 -17.03 -12.88 -24.15
N TYR A 537 -16.94 -14.19 -24.06
CA TYR A 537 -15.72 -14.92 -24.39
C TYR A 537 -15.72 -15.27 -25.87
N SER A 538 -14.60 -15.08 -26.56
CA SER A 538 -14.49 -15.52 -27.96
C SER A 538 -14.34 -17.04 -28.07
N ILE A 539 -13.66 -17.64 -27.10
CA ILE A 539 -13.29 -19.05 -27.09
C ILE A 539 -13.00 -19.49 -25.67
N PHE A 540 -13.24 -20.77 -25.40
CA PHE A 540 -12.81 -21.46 -24.19
C PHE A 540 -11.78 -22.52 -24.54
N LEU A 541 -10.61 -22.43 -23.91
CA LEU A 541 -9.56 -23.43 -23.99
C LEU A 541 -9.49 -24.15 -22.64
N SER A 542 -9.61 -25.47 -22.65
CA SER A 542 -9.47 -26.30 -21.44
C SER A 542 -8.34 -27.30 -21.61
N GLY A 543 -7.51 -27.47 -20.58
CA GLY A 543 -6.40 -28.40 -20.52
C GLY A 543 -6.53 -29.37 -19.34
N GLY A 544 -6.14 -30.62 -19.60
CA GLY A 544 -6.16 -31.77 -18.68
C GLY A 544 -7.56 -32.10 -18.20
N ILE A 545 -8.16 -33.03 -18.90
CA ILE A 545 -9.55 -33.43 -18.77
C ILE A 545 -9.64 -34.75 -18.00
N LEU A 546 -8.65 -35.63 -18.18
CA LEU A 546 -8.57 -36.94 -17.56
C LEU A 546 -9.89 -37.72 -17.75
N ASP A 547 -10.63 -37.98 -16.69
CA ASP A 547 -11.89 -38.72 -16.72
C ASP A 547 -13.14 -37.85 -16.53
N ASP A 548 -13.00 -36.52 -16.45
CA ASP A 548 -14.10 -35.60 -16.18
C ASP A 548 -14.16 -34.40 -17.13
N ILE A 549 -15.36 -34.14 -17.66
CA ILE A 549 -15.66 -33.02 -18.56
C ILE A 549 -16.78 -32.12 -17.99
N SER A 550 -17.15 -32.34 -16.73
CA SER A 550 -18.29 -31.70 -16.11
C SER A 550 -18.16 -30.18 -16.04
N PHE A 551 -16.96 -29.66 -15.75
CA PHE A 551 -16.69 -28.22 -15.74
C PHE A 551 -16.93 -27.61 -17.13
N GLU A 552 -16.44 -28.26 -18.18
CA GLU A 552 -16.60 -27.77 -19.54
C GLU A 552 -18.05 -27.80 -20.00
N GLU A 553 -18.77 -28.87 -19.66
CA GLU A 553 -20.21 -29.01 -19.93
C GLU A 553 -20.99 -27.87 -19.26
N ASP A 554 -20.78 -27.65 -17.97
CA ASP A 554 -21.45 -26.59 -17.21
C ASP A 554 -21.10 -25.20 -17.74
N PHE A 555 -19.83 -24.96 -18.08
CA PHE A 555 -19.39 -23.70 -18.66
C PHE A 555 -20.05 -23.45 -20.02
N CYS A 556 -20.06 -24.43 -20.93
CA CYS A 556 -20.72 -24.31 -22.23
C CYS A 556 -22.25 -24.28 -22.15
N ASN A 557 -22.85 -24.78 -21.06
CA ASN A 557 -24.28 -24.62 -20.79
C ASN A 557 -24.62 -23.19 -20.32
N LYS A 558 -23.72 -22.56 -19.55
CA LYS A 558 -23.87 -21.15 -19.12
C LYS A 558 -23.57 -20.17 -20.27
N TYR A 559 -22.55 -20.44 -21.08
CA TYR A 559 -22.11 -19.61 -22.20
C TYR A 559 -22.40 -20.31 -23.54
N THR A 560 -23.68 -20.37 -23.92
CA THR A 560 -24.19 -21.23 -25.00
C THR A 560 -23.65 -20.96 -26.41
N ASP A 561 -23.07 -19.78 -26.66
CA ASP A 561 -22.50 -19.41 -27.96
C ASP A 561 -20.99 -19.67 -28.07
N ILE A 562 -20.33 -20.07 -26.98
CA ILE A 562 -18.88 -20.25 -26.95
C ILE A 562 -18.47 -21.59 -27.57
N LYS A 563 -17.35 -21.61 -28.29
CA LYS A 563 -16.68 -22.86 -28.66
C LYS A 563 -15.64 -23.23 -27.60
N CYS A 564 -15.66 -24.48 -27.17
CA CYS A 564 -14.66 -25.04 -26.26
C CYS A 564 -13.75 -26.02 -27.02
N TYR A 565 -12.44 -25.90 -26.82
CA TYR A 565 -11.47 -26.92 -27.20
C TYR A 565 -10.86 -27.51 -25.93
N ALA A 566 -11.18 -28.76 -25.66
CA ALA A 566 -10.73 -29.52 -24.50
C ALA A 566 -9.54 -30.40 -24.90
N TYR A 567 -8.36 -30.11 -24.36
CA TYR A 567 -7.09 -30.74 -24.72
C TYR A 567 -6.66 -31.75 -23.66
N ASP A 568 -6.45 -32.99 -24.08
CA ASP A 568 -5.79 -33.99 -23.25
C ASP A 568 -5.10 -35.05 -24.12
N GLY A 569 -3.80 -35.23 -23.93
CA GLY A 569 -3.03 -36.24 -24.67
C GLY A 569 -3.07 -37.63 -24.05
N SER A 570 -3.49 -37.75 -22.79
CA SER A 570 -3.43 -38.98 -21.99
C SER A 570 -4.61 -39.92 -22.23
N ILE A 571 -5.73 -39.41 -22.75
CA ILE A 571 -6.95 -40.18 -23.01
C ILE A 571 -7.26 -40.27 -24.51
N ASP A 572 -7.91 -41.37 -24.92
CA ASP A 572 -8.35 -41.56 -26.31
C ASP A 572 -9.62 -40.78 -26.65
N SER A 573 -10.54 -40.69 -25.69
CA SER A 573 -11.84 -40.05 -25.85
C SER A 573 -12.47 -39.76 -24.51
N ILE A 574 -13.40 -38.81 -24.47
CA ILE A 574 -14.28 -38.56 -23.32
C ILE A 574 -15.72 -38.36 -23.79
N ASN A 575 -16.69 -38.67 -22.92
CA ASN A 575 -18.11 -38.60 -23.25
C ASN A 575 -18.62 -37.15 -23.18
N ILE A 576 -18.63 -36.47 -24.33
CA ILE A 576 -19.12 -35.11 -24.48
C ILE A 576 -20.60 -35.11 -24.88
N LYS A 577 -21.42 -34.37 -24.14
CA LYS A 577 -22.85 -34.13 -24.42
C LYS A 577 -23.06 -32.80 -25.13
N ASN A 578 -22.29 -31.77 -24.78
CA ASN A 578 -22.44 -30.44 -25.37
C ASN A 578 -21.73 -30.35 -26.73
N LYS A 579 -22.51 -30.06 -27.78
CA LYS A 579 -22.04 -29.94 -29.18
C LYS A 579 -20.99 -28.84 -29.42
N ASN A 580 -20.83 -27.91 -28.47
CA ASN A 580 -19.88 -26.81 -28.59
C ASN A 580 -18.47 -27.18 -28.09
N ILE A 581 -18.33 -28.35 -27.45
CA ILE A 581 -17.05 -28.85 -26.94
C ILE A 581 -16.43 -29.76 -28.01
N THR A 582 -15.19 -29.47 -28.37
CA THR A 582 -14.37 -30.30 -29.26
C THR A 582 -13.20 -30.87 -28.47
N PHE A 583 -13.14 -32.19 -28.36
CA PHE A 583 -11.98 -32.88 -27.78
C PHE A 583 -10.80 -32.85 -28.75
N VAL A 584 -9.61 -32.55 -28.24
CA VAL A 584 -8.35 -32.53 -29.00
C VAL A 584 -7.33 -33.40 -28.27
N LYS A 585 -6.96 -34.52 -28.90
CA LYS A 585 -5.97 -35.46 -28.35
C LYS A 585 -4.54 -34.94 -28.49
N LYS A 586 -4.18 -33.93 -27.70
CA LYS A 586 -2.82 -33.37 -27.59
C LYS A 586 -2.53 -32.92 -26.17
N TYR A 587 -1.29 -33.10 -25.73
CA TYR A 587 -0.77 -32.47 -24.53
C TYR A 587 -0.59 -30.96 -24.75
N ILE A 588 -0.82 -30.16 -23.72
CA ILE A 588 -0.41 -28.76 -23.72
C ILE A 588 1.02 -28.67 -23.15
N SER A 589 1.91 -27.94 -23.83
CA SER A 589 3.29 -27.73 -23.39
C SER A 589 3.85 -26.39 -23.86
N ASP A 590 5.10 -26.08 -23.60
CA ASP A 590 5.79 -24.88 -24.09
C ASP A 590 6.14 -24.94 -25.60
N THR A 591 6.04 -26.13 -26.21
CA THR A 591 6.40 -26.36 -27.62
C THR A 591 5.30 -27.06 -28.42
N ASN A 592 5.39 -26.97 -29.75
CA ASN A 592 4.51 -27.71 -30.66
C ASN A 592 5.20 -28.99 -31.15
N SER A 593 4.47 -30.09 -31.18
CA SER A 593 4.91 -31.35 -31.78
C SER A 593 3.72 -32.10 -32.41
N GLU A 594 3.95 -33.34 -32.85
CA GLU A 594 2.86 -34.23 -33.27
C GLU A 594 1.83 -34.41 -32.14
N TYR A 595 2.30 -34.59 -30.91
CA TYR A 595 1.49 -34.89 -29.73
C TYR A 595 1.25 -33.70 -28.80
N CYS A 596 2.00 -32.60 -28.97
CA CYS A 596 1.92 -31.42 -28.10
C CYS A 596 1.45 -30.18 -28.87
N THR A 597 0.78 -29.27 -28.16
CA THR A 597 0.45 -27.91 -28.63
C THR A 597 0.88 -26.88 -27.59
N ASN A 598 1.39 -25.74 -28.03
CA ASN A 598 1.64 -24.60 -27.14
C ASN A 598 0.51 -23.57 -27.12
N LEU A 599 -0.54 -23.78 -27.91
CA LEU A 599 -1.72 -22.91 -28.05
C LEU A 599 -1.42 -21.49 -28.60
N HIS A 600 -0.18 -21.14 -28.94
CA HIS A 600 0.18 -19.77 -29.35
C HIS A 600 -0.66 -19.27 -30.52
N ASN A 601 -0.87 -20.11 -31.54
CA ASN A 601 -1.63 -19.73 -32.73
C ASN A 601 -3.11 -19.46 -32.42
N ILE A 602 -3.75 -20.28 -31.58
CA ILE A 602 -5.16 -20.09 -31.24
C ILE A 602 -5.33 -18.88 -30.33
N ILE A 603 -4.40 -18.64 -29.41
CA ILE A 603 -4.38 -17.44 -28.56
C ILE A 603 -4.16 -16.19 -29.43
N ASN A 604 -3.24 -16.23 -30.39
CA ASN A 604 -2.95 -15.08 -31.24
C ASN A 604 -4.17 -14.62 -32.06
N ASN A 605 -5.03 -15.55 -32.45
CA ASN A 605 -6.20 -15.29 -33.30
C ASN A 605 -7.50 -14.99 -32.52
N ASN A 606 -7.47 -14.98 -31.18
CA ASN A 606 -8.64 -14.75 -30.34
C ASN A 606 -8.35 -13.67 -29.29
N ASN A 607 -9.39 -13.04 -28.74
CA ASN A 607 -9.31 -12.10 -27.63
C ASN A 607 -10.42 -12.42 -26.62
N ASP A 608 -10.37 -11.93 -25.39
CA ASP A 608 -11.38 -12.25 -24.38
C ASP A 608 -11.53 -13.78 -24.20
N ILE A 609 -10.41 -14.45 -24.00
CA ILE A 609 -10.34 -15.91 -23.88
C ILE A 609 -10.67 -16.31 -22.43
N PHE A 610 -11.48 -17.35 -22.25
CA PHE A 610 -11.55 -18.07 -20.97
C PHE A 610 -10.62 -19.27 -21.05
N ILE A 611 -9.83 -19.51 -20.00
CA ILE A 611 -8.94 -20.66 -19.96
C ILE A 611 -9.05 -21.41 -18.63
N LYS A 612 -9.20 -22.73 -18.71
CA LYS A 612 -9.03 -23.68 -17.61
C LYS A 612 -7.75 -24.46 -17.87
N MET A 613 -6.85 -24.53 -16.90
CA MET A 613 -5.57 -25.22 -17.04
C MET A 613 -5.26 -26.04 -15.80
N ASP A 614 -5.20 -27.33 -15.97
CA ASP A 614 -4.71 -28.28 -14.99
C ASP A 614 -4.08 -29.39 -15.83
N ILE A 615 -2.77 -29.40 -15.92
CA ILE A 615 -2.00 -30.27 -16.83
C ILE A 615 -0.82 -30.90 -16.10
N GLU A 616 -1.01 -31.21 -14.81
CA GLU A 616 -0.13 -32.06 -14.01
C GLU A 616 1.35 -31.58 -14.01
N GLY A 617 1.56 -30.26 -13.85
CA GLY A 617 2.90 -29.64 -13.80
C GLY A 617 3.37 -28.98 -15.10
N GLY A 618 2.58 -29.08 -16.17
CA GLY A 618 2.87 -28.40 -17.43
C GLY A 618 2.54 -26.89 -17.42
N GLU A 619 1.87 -26.37 -16.39
CA GLU A 619 1.29 -25.03 -16.36
C GLU A 619 2.38 -23.95 -16.40
N ILE A 620 3.42 -24.12 -15.56
CA ILE A 620 4.53 -23.18 -15.46
C ILE A 620 5.30 -23.08 -16.79
N PRO A 621 5.81 -24.19 -17.39
CA PRO A 621 6.47 -24.12 -18.70
C PRO A 621 5.58 -23.48 -19.77
N TRP A 622 4.29 -23.85 -19.80
CA TRP A 622 3.36 -23.33 -20.80
C TRP A 622 3.15 -21.82 -20.65
N ILE A 623 2.83 -21.31 -19.45
CA ILE A 623 2.69 -19.85 -19.24
C ILE A 623 4.00 -19.13 -19.54
N ASN A 624 5.14 -19.73 -19.19
CA ASN A 624 6.42 -19.11 -19.45
C ASN A 624 6.69 -18.94 -20.96
N SER A 625 6.16 -19.85 -21.79
CA SER A 625 6.24 -19.73 -23.25
C SER A 625 5.41 -18.56 -23.82
N LEU A 626 4.42 -18.03 -23.08
CA LEU A 626 3.54 -16.96 -23.54
C LEU A 626 4.18 -15.57 -23.40
N SER A 627 3.90 -14.70 -24.36
CA SER A 627 4.20 -13.27 -24.28
C SER A 627 3.18 -12.52 -23.40
N LEU A 628 3.53 -11.33 -22.90
CA LEU A 628 2.57 -10.47 -22.19
C LEU A 628 1.36 -10.10 -23.05
N GLU A 629 1.56 -9.91 -24.36
CA GLU A 629 0.46 -9.65 -25.30
C GLU A 629 -0.51 -10.82 -25.38
N GLN A 630 0.00 -12.06 -25.37
CA GLN A 630 -0.82 -13.27 -25.33
C GLN A 630 -1.58 -13.42 -24.01
N ILE A 631 -0.91 -13.16 -22.88
CA ILE A 631 -1.53 -13.23 -21.55
C ILE A 631 -2.66 -12.19 -21.41
N ASN A 632 -2.45 -10.97 -21.94
CA ASN A 632 -3.45 -9.89 -21.95
C ASN A 632 -4.76 -10.26 -22.67
N LYS A 633 -4.77 -11.34 -23.47
CA LYS A 633 -5.97 -11.81 -24.17
C LYS A 633 -6.88 -12.67 -23.30
N PHE A 634 -6.42 -13.12 -22.13
CA PHE A 634 -7.24 -13.89 -21.20
C PHE A 634 -8.12 -12.95 -20.38
N SER A 635 -9.43 -13.15 -20.43
CA SER A 635 -10.39 -12.42 -19.60
C SER A 635 -10.49 -13.01 -18.19
N GLN A 636 -10.45 -14.34 -18.08
CA GLN A 636 -10.31 -15.08 -16.83
C GLN A 636 -9.39 -16.29 -17.05
N ILE A 637 -8.61 -16.62 -16.04
CA ILE A 637 -7.72 -17.78 -15.99
C ILE A 637 -8.10 -18.55 -14.73
N VAL A 638 -8.57 -19.79 -14.91
CA VAL A 638 -8.76 -20.78 -13.86
C VAL A 638 -7.64 -21.79 -14.01
N ILE A 639 -6.84 -21.98 -12.98
CA ILE A 639 -5.62 -22.79 -13.09
C ILE A 639 -5.27 -23.49 -11.79
N GLU A 640 -4.81 -24.73 -11.90
CA GLU A 640 -4.20 -25.47 -10.81
C GLU A 640 -2.67 -25.47 -10.98
N PHE A 641 -1.95 -25.00 -9.97
CA PHE A 641 -0.49 -25.02 -9.99
C PHE A 641 0.07 -26.21 -9.20
N HIS A 642 0.82 -27.05 -9.90
CA HIS A 642 1.46 -28.23 -9.33
C HIS A 642 2.89 -27.93 -8.87
N ASN A 643 3.14 -28.01 -7.57
CA ASN A 643 4.44 -27.74 -6.94
C ASN A 643 5.13 -26.42 -7.38
N PRO A 644 4.43 -25.26 -7.33
CA PRO A 644 5.03 -23.96 -7.69
C PRO A 644 6.09 -23.52 -6.65
N PHE A 645 6.65 -22.32 -6.73
CA PHE A 645 7.70 -21.76 -5.85
C PHE A 645 9.13 -22.32 -5.98
N GLY A 646 9.44 -22.99 -7.09
CA GLY A 646 10.82 -23.27 -7.49
C GLY A 646 11.58 -22.00 -7.94
N GLU A 647 12.88 -22.16 -8.21
CA GLU A 647 13.77 -21.06 -8.61
C GLU A 647 13.47 -20.46 -10.01
N LYS A 648 12.57 -21.04 -10.79
CA LYS A 648 12.37 -20.69 -12.21
C LYS A 648 11.01 -20.08 -12.52
N GLU A 649 10.19 -19.87 -11.50
CA GLU A 649 8.75 -19.59 -11.69
C GLU A 649 8.35 -18.14 -11.41
N LEU A 650 9.27 -17.31 -10.92
CA LEU A 650 9.02 -15.89 -10.61
C LEU A 650 8.44 -15.13 -11.82
N ASP A 651 8.95 -15.40 -13.02
CA ASP A 651 8.51 -14.74 -14.25
C ASP A 651 7.05 -15.06 -14.57
N VAL A 652 6.55 -16.24 -14.21
CA VAL A 652 5.15 -16.64 -14.45
C VAL A 652 4.20 -15.80 -13.62
N PHE A 653 4.43 -15.72 -12.30
CA PHE A 653 3.55 -14.96 -11.42
C PHE A 653 3.65 -13.45 -11.66
N ASN A 654 4.83 -12.94 -12.05
CA ASN A 654 4.99 -11.55 -12.48
C ASN A 654 4.20 -11.25 -13.76
N LYS A 655 4.23 -12.14 -14.75
CA LYS A 655 3.44 -11.98 -15.98
C LYS A 655 1.93 -11.92 -15.68
N LEU A 656 1.45 -12.80 -14.79
CA LEU A 656 0.05 -12.84 -14.37
C LEU A 656 -0.33 -11.58 -13.57
N SER A 657 0.42 -11.24 -12.51
CA SER A 657 0.10 -10.09 -11.65
C SER A 657 0.21 -8.74 -12.36
N ASN A 658 0.96 -8.65 -13.46
CA ASN A 658 1.01 -7.46 -14.30
C ASN A 658 -0.33 -7.13 -14.94
N LEU A 659 -1.09 -8.14 -15.38
CA LEU A 659 -2.27 -7.96 -16.24
C LEU A 659 -3.58 -8.44 -15.59
N HIS A 660 -3.47 -9.28 -14.57
CA HIS A 660 -4.58 -9.93 -13.89
C HIS A 660 -4.51 -9.75 -12.38
N VAL A 661 -5.64 -10.00 -11.73
CA VAL A 661 -5.81 -9.93 -10.28
C VAL A 661 -6.22 -11.30 -9.79
N LEU A 662 -5.49 -11.85 -8.83
CA LEU A 662 -5.85 -13.08 -8.13
C LEU A 662 -7.05 -12.81 -7.23
N VAL A 663 -8.18 -13.45 -7.51
CA VAL A 663 -9.46 -13.18 -6.82
C VAL A 663 -10.03 -14.37 -6.07
N HIS A 664 -9.43 -15.54 -6.26
CA HIS A 664 -9.78 -16.74 -5.55
C HIS A 664 -8.57 -17.69 -5.51
N PHE A 665 -8.44 -18.40 -4.38
CA PHE A 665 -7.34 -19.29 -4.07
C PHE A 665 -7.88 -20.41 -3.18
N HIS A 666 -7.60 -21.66 -3.53
CA HIS A 666 -8.01 -22.84 -2.77
C HIS A 666 -6.86 -23.86 -2.74
N PRO A 667 -6.31 -24.18 -1.55
CA PRO A 667 -5.34 -25.25 -1.39
C PRO A 667 -5.89 -26.61 -1.79
N ASN A 668 -5.16 -27.34 -2.61
CA ASN A 668 -5.50 -28.74 -2.88
C ASN A 668 -5.05 -29.61 -1.69
N ASN A 669 -6.00 -30.26 -1.04
CA ASN A 669 -5.78 -31.04 0.18
C ASN A 669 -5.18 -32.44 -0.06
N ALA A 670 -4.84 -32.81 -1.31
CA ALA A 670 -4.20 -34.08 -1.64
C ALA A 670 -2.68 -34.11 -1.35
N CYS A 671 -2.00 -32.97 -1.52
CA CYS A 671 -0.53 -32.92 -1.54
C CYS A 671 0.11 -32.25 -0.32
N GLY A 672 -0.68 -31.80 0.65
CA GLY A 672 -0.21 -31.13 1.86
C GLY A 672 0.46 -29.77 1.60
N SER A 673 1.21 -29.27 2.58
CA SER A 673 1.86 -27.96 2.55
C SER A 673 3.36 -28.04 2.86
N ARG A 674 4.09 -26.96 2.57
CA ARG A 674 5.49 -26.80 2.97
C ARG A 674 5.75 -25.36 3.41
N THR A 675 6.74 -25.18 4.28
CA THR A 675 7.21 -23.84 4.65
C THR A 675 8.11 -23.27 3.57
N HIS A 676 7.72 -22.11 3.02
CA HIS A 676 8.47 -21.36 2.03
C HIS A 676 8.63 -19.91 2.48
N LYS A 677 9.88 -19.45 2.63
CA LYS A 677 10.20 -18.09 3.12
C LYS A 677 9.44 -17.71 4.41
N GLY A 678 9.28 -18.66 5.34
CA GLY A 678 8.62 -18.44 6.63
C GLY A 678 7.08 -18.47 6.60
N VAL A 679 6.47 -18.69 5.43
CA VAL A 679 5.02 -18.84 5.26
C VAL A 679 4.69 -20.29 4.91
N ASN A 680 3.64 -20.87 5.51
CA ASN A 680 3.15 -22.18 5.09
C ASN A 680 2.39 -22.01 3.76
N ILE A 681 2.75 -22.78 2.74
CA ILE A 681 2.11 -22.71 1.42
C ILE A 681 1.70 -24.11 0.97
N PRO A 682 0.57 -24.27 0.27
CA PRO A 682 0.17 -25.58 -0.24
C PRO A 682 1.10 -26.03 -1.37
N ASN A 683 1.30 -27.35 -1.48
CA ASN A 683 2.12 -27.92 -2.56
C ASN A 683 1.40 -27.85 -3.91
N VAL A 684 0.08 -27.91 -3.90
CA VAL A 684 -0.79 -27.77 -5.08
C VAL A 684 -1.94 -26.85 -4.70
N PHE A 685 -2.38 -25.97 -5.60
CA PHE A 685 -3.52 -25.10 -5.34
C PHE A 685 -4.26 -24.74 -6.62
N GLU A 686 -5.57 -24.58 -6.50
CA GLU A 686 -6.44 -24.02 -7.50
C GLU A 686 -6.58 -22.52 -7.30
N CYS A 687 -6.66 -21.77 -8.38
CA CYS A 687 -6.86 -20.33 -8.30
C CYS A 687 -7.52 -19.72 -9.52
N THR A 688 -8.09 -18.52 -9.31
CA THR A 688 -8.71 -17.75 -10.37
C THR A 688 -8.16 -16.35 -10.45
N TYR A 689 -7.70 -16.00 -11.65
CA TYR A 689 -7.29 -14.66 -12.02
C TYR A 689 -8.32 -14.03 -12.95
N ILE A 690 -8.67 -12.77 -12.70
CA ILE A 690 -9.48 -11.96 -13.62
C ILE A 690 -8.63 -10.85 -14.23
N HIS A 691 -8.85 -10.53 -15.51
CA HIS A 691 -8.13 -9.44 -16.15
C HIS A 691 -8.42 -8.10 -15.44
N LYS A 692 -7.40 -7.26 -15.23
CA LYS A 692 -7.52 -5.97 -14.50
C LYS A 692 -8.59 -5.03 -15.06
N LYS A 693 -8.91 -5.15 -16.35
CA LYS A 693 -10.04 -4.41 -16.99
C LYS A 693 -11.41 -4.67 -16.34
N TYR A 694 -11.56 -5.80 -15.64
CA TYR A 694 -12.76 -6.15 -14.86
C TYR A 694 -12.60 -5.83 -13.36
N TYR A 695 -11.48 -5.25 -12.94
CA TYR A 695 -11.27 -4.88 -11.54
C TYR A 695 -10.93 -3.39 -11.45
N PRO A 696 -11.93 -2.49 -11.41
CA PRO A 696 -11.67 -1.08 -11.14
C PRO A 696 -11.02 -0.90 -9.77
N LEU A 697 -10.02 -0.02 -9.70
CA LEU A 697 -9.36 0.34 -8.46
C LEU A 697 -10.36 0.98 -7.47
N PRO A 698 -10.15 0.84 -6.15
CA PRO A 698 -8.99 0.21 -5.49
C PRO A 698 -9.06 -1.32 -5.41
N TYR A 699 -7.90 -1.99 -5.36
CA TYR A 699 -7.84 -3.41 -5.01
C TYR A 699 -8.12 -3.60 -3.52
N ILE A 700 -9.15 -4.38 -3.20
CA ILE A 700 -9.54 -4.67 -1.82
C ILE A 700 -8.99 -6.04 -1.46
N LEU A 701 -8.20 -6.13 -0.39
CA LEU A 701 -7.67 -7.42 0.08
C LEU A 701 -8.81 -8.38 0.41
N ASN A 702 -8.59 -9.66 0.12
CA ASN A 702 -9.52 -10.71 0.46
C ASN A 702 -9.67 -10.80 1.99
N ASN A 703 -10.91 -10.91 2.43
CA ASN A 703 -11.28 -11.14 3.83
C ASN A 703 -12.16 -12.38 4.01
N GLU A 704 -12.35 -13.15 2.94
CA GLU A 704 -13.01 -14.45 2.99
C GLU A 704 -12.00 -15.51 3.42
N LEU A 705 -12.46 -16.44 4.28
CA LEU A 705 -11.65 -17.59 4.68
C LEU A 705 -11.32 -18.47 3.48
N ILE A 706 -10.19 -19.15 3.56
CA ILE A 706 -9.76 -20.15 2.60
C ILE A 706 -9.60 -21.47 3.37
N PRO A 707 -10.35 -22.54 3.02
CA PRO A 707 -11.39 -22.61 1.99
C PRO A 707 -12.60 -21.70 2.26
N SER A 708 -13.20 -21.21 1.19
CA SER A 708 -14.45 -20.44 1.15
C SER A 708 -15.67 -21.34 1.20
N SER A 709 -16.87 -20.74 1.33
CA SER A 709 -18.13 -21.50 1.33
C SER A 709 -18.47 -22.20 0.01
N LEU A 710 -17.77 -21.86 -1.07
CA LEU A 710 -17.91 -22.49 -2.38
C LEU A 710 -16.88 -23.60 -2.61
N ASP A 711 -15.82 -23.65 -1.81
CA ASP A 711 -14.75 -24.63 -1.98
C ASP A 711 -15.17 -26.01 -1.50
N ASN A 712 -14.73 -27.03 -2.23
CA ASN A 712 -14.89 -28.42 -1.86
C ASN A 712 -13.51 -29.05 -1.70
N PRO A 713 -13.31 -29.94 -0.72
CA PRO A 713 -12.04 -30.66 -0.61
C PRO A 713 -11.80 -31.51 -1.86
N ASN A 714 -10.60 -31.50 -2.43
CA ASN A 714 -10.26 -32.35 -3.58
C ASN A 714 -10.33 -33.84 -3.20
N VAL A 715 -9.84 -34.20 -2.00
CA VAL A 715 -9.88 -35.56 -1.44
C VAL A 715 -10.73 -35.55 -0.16
N LEU A 716 -11.85 -36.28 -0.18
CA LEU A 716 -12.84 -36.28 0.90
C LEU A 716 -12.29 -36.78 2.23
N GLU A 717 -11.34 -37.73 2.19
CA GLU A 717 -10.75 -38.34 3.37
C GLU A 717 -9.64 -37.48 4.03
N ASN A 718 -9.17 -36.44 3.34
CA ASN A 718 -8.08 -35.59 3.83
C ASN A 718 -8.63 -34.33 4.51
N ASP A 719 -7.94 -33.89 5.57
CA ASP A 719 -8.24 -32.61 6.21
C ASP A 719 -7.99 -31.43 5.25
N GLU A 720 -8.86 -30.43 5.30
CA GLU A 720 -8.69 -29.19 4.53
C GLU A 720 -7.48 -28.36 5.02
N ILE A 721 -6.85 -27.64 4.08
CA ILE A 721 -5.73 -26.76 4.39
C ILE A 721 -6.27 -25.34 4.58
N TYR A 722 -6.43 -24.93 5.83
CA TYR A 722 -6.91 -23.60 6.17
C TYR A 722 -5.80 -22.54 6.05
N ILE A 723 -6.12 -21.42 5.42
CA ILE A 723 -5.27 -20.25 5.30
C ILE A 723 -6.06 -19.02 5.76
N ASP A 724 -5.66 -18.46 6.91
CA ASP A 724 -6.29 -17.33 7.59
C ASP A 724 -5.31 -16.18 7.88
N TYR A 725 -4.19 -16.13 7.14
CA TYR A 725 -3.11 -15.18 7.33
C TYR A 725 -2.73 -14.42 6.04
N PRO A 726 -2.12 -13.23 6.17
CA PRO A 726 -1.58 -12.49 5.03
C PRO A 726 -0.52 -13.30 4.26
N PRO A 727 -0.41 -13.14 2.93
CA PRO A 727 -1.12 -12.18 2.07
C PRO A 727 -2.45 -12.72 1.50
N PHE A 728 -2.91 -13.88 1.93
CA PHE A 728 -4.10 -14.55 1.37
C PHE A 728 -5.42 -14.04 1.98
N VAL A 729 -5.40 -13.75 3.28
CA VAL A 729 -6.53 -13.20 4.04
C VAL A 729 -6.01 -12.01 4.87
N ASN A 730 -6.74 -10.90 4.84
CA ASN A 730 -6.41 -9.66 5.54
C ASN A 730 -6.83 -9.65 7.01
#